data_AF-R7YQD2-F1
#
_entry.id   AF-R7YQD2-F1
#
_cell.length_a   1.000
_cell.length_b   1.000
_cell.length_c   1.000
_cell.angle_alpha   90.00
_cell.angle_beta   90.00
_cell.angle_gamma   90.00
#
_symmetry.space_group_name_H-M   'P 1'
#
loop_
_entity.id
_entity.type
_entity.pdbx_description
1 polymer ?
#
loop_
_entity_poly.entity_id
_entity_poly.type
_entity_poly.pdbx_seq_one_letter_code
_entity_poly.pdbx_strand_id
1 'polypeptide(L)'
;MADGKNPLLEALPPATDYLTYLTIVEYNLSKENLSTLHEVLQDPILTANIGWDLVHLLIPLLPASEPCLQDIARLGNPREVVLKVTEALRLLAICGDYIAPAENDTATGAMERVDLSASSGNQGHEGGPDNGKATEAVTGLPLSINQFQVLLSMLSTLHLRIKTRYPSRFLSTTLQAILVAYDEGSTHINELSATVVNFVKTLSGTKRPHLPPRRGSILALKPVISQTAPDPEAQAEPPSADEAALTHRLLQSFLTHVFEEHMLLLSSPDDVPGMAWSARAQEKLYPERIIPGKTTYAERFANSPELQERISIIGQLAALGLDLEITSEELLATILDTTAEPTGLPSEEDDPPASAQDISLSKHGALFMFTAREVSEVLHGARPTAPPINIFPQHATVLQNYIDVADPATIGTQEEAIIDTIIALGLLSLSKNNIGEPDSDEQFTLYLQSTSLLSANSPSPTLRYHAHYLTASVLRSHPSDTVRLSFIRDTLEHCPYENLKACAVGWLKGEIIEANPPTPLPASASASAPAAELSSESPAPLSTDQEAKDPSIFTTPLALSTVAPHLFPDLTHDLAAPSLVESYTNFKTSLSFCLATLNFYYLLLCAKHLHKPLDVPGMHQENDIGGSYLWPLRQAVGRFREGLEEGGQLADEEGEEGAKMGLAELRLLEDVLGRVEKGVEALNRE
;
A
#
# COMPACT_ATOMS: atom_id res chain seq x y z
N MET A 1 46.04 -30.90 30.77
CA MET A 1 46.20 -32.34 30.49
C MET A 1 45.85 -32.52 29.03
N ALA A 2 46.86 -32.80 28.20
CA ALA A 2 46.74 -33.01 26.77
C ALA A 2 46.36 -34.48 26.49
N ASP A 3 45.79 -34.73 25.31
CA ASP A 3 45.43 -36.03 24.70
C ASP A 3 44.13 -36.71 25.14
N GLY A 4 43.02 -35.98 25.13
CA GLY A 4 41.71 -36.55 24.76
C GLY A 4 41.47 -36.23 23.29
N LYS A 5 41.69 -37.19 22.38
CA LYS A 5 41.43 -36.98 20.95
C LYS A 5 39.95 -36.64 20.75
N ASN A 6 39.65 -35.62 19.95
CA ASN A 6 38.28 -35.19 19.69
C ASN A 6 37.51 -36.38 19.05
N PRO A 7 36.35 -36.80 19.61
CA PRO A 7 35.59 -37.95 19.11
C PRO A 7 35.21 -37.83 17.63
N LEU A 8 35.06 -36.59 17.13
CA LEU A 8 34.78 -36.33 15.71
C LEU A 8 35.97 -36.70 14.80
N LEU A 9 37.21 -36.60 15.28
CA LEU A 9 38.40 -36.96 14.50
C LEU A 9 38.74 -38.45 14.57
N GLU A 10 38.42 -39.11 15.69
CA GLU A 10 38.68 -40.55 15.86
C GLU A 10 37.72 -41.42 15.05
N ALA A 11 36.48 -40.96 14.89
CA ALA A 11 35.43 -41.68 14.17
C ALA A 11 35.45 -41.47 12.64
N LEU A 12 36.38 -40.68 12.08
CA LEU A 12 36.40 -40.39 10.65
C LEU A 12 36.45 -41.66 9.79
N PRO A 13 35.66 -41.76 8.70
CA PRO A 13 35.77 -42.84 7.73
C PRO A 13 37.21 -42.97 7.19
N PRO A 14 37.79 -44.18 7.10
CA PRO A 14 37.14 -45.50 7.12
C PRO A 14 36.99 -46.15 8.52
N ALA A 15 37.27 -45.45 9.63
CA ALA A 15 37.19 -46.03 10.97
C ALA A 15 35.77 -46.44 11.37
N THR A 16 34.77 -45.66 10.94
CA THR A 16 33.34 -46.03 11.00
C THR A 16 32.69 -45.85 9.62
N ASP A 17 31.50 -46.44 9.44
CA ASP A 17 30.63 -46.14 8.30
C ASP A 17 29.98 -44.75 8.45
N TYR A 18 29.47 -44.21 7.34
CA TYR A 18 28.92 -42.85 7.29
C TYR A 18 27.72 -42.65 8.22
N LEU A 19 26.86 -43.67 8.39
CA LEU A 19 25.69 -43.58 9.27
C LEU A 19 26.10 -43.54 10.74
N THR A 20 26.99 -44.44 11.16
CA THR A 20 27.54 -44.43 12.52
C THR A 20 28.29 -43.13 12.80
N TYR A 21 29.03 -42.60 11.81
CA TYR A 21 29.68 -41.30 11.94
C TYR A 21 28.67 -40.17 12.18
N LEU A 22 27.59 -40.12 11.39
CA LEU A 22 26.52 -39.12 11.54
C LEU A 22 25.91 -39.15 12.95
N THR A 23 25.59 -40.34 13.47
CA THR A 23 25.08 -40.51 14.84
C THR A 23 26.09 -39.99 15.88
N ILE A 24 27.39 -40.25 15.70
CA ILE A 24 28.43 -39.72 16.59
C ILE A 24 28.49 -38.18 16.51
N VAL A 25 28.33 -37.59 15.32
CA VAL A 25 28.25 -36.14 15.16
C VAL A 25 27.03 -35.59 15.90
N GLU A 26 25.84 -36.18 15.72
CA GLU A 26 24.59 -35.80 16.39
C GLU A 26 24.72 -35.74 17.91
N TYR A 27 25.26 -36.80 18.53
CA TYR A 27 25.41 -36.85 19.99
C TYR A 27 26.47 -35.90 20.55
N ASN A 28 27.47 -35.51 19.75
CA ASN A 28 28.59 -34.69 20.19
C ASN A 28 28.55 -33.24 19.65
N LEU A 29 27.48 -32.86 18.94
CA LEU A 29 27.32 -31.54 18.36
C LEU A 29 27.03 -30.51 19.47
N SER A 30 28.01 -29.65 19.73
CA SER A 30 27.91 -28.55 20.69
C SER A 30 28.62 -27.32 20.11
N LYS A 31 28.34 -26.13 20.69
CA LYS A 31 28.97 -24.87 20.26
C LYS A 31 30.51 -24.91 20.30
N GLU A 32 31.08 -25.71 21.19
CA GLU A 32 32.53 -25.85 21.38
C GLU A 32 33.19 -26.68 20.26
N ASN A 33 32.46 -27.68 19.74
CA ASN A 33 32.97 -28.62 18.74
C ASN A 33 32.73 -28.18 17.28
N LEU A 34 32.01 -27.06 17.06
CA LEU A 34 31.71 -26.52 15.73
C LEU A 34 32.97 -26.20 14.91
N SER A 35 34.03 -25.70 15.56
CA SER A 35 35.30 -25.40 14.88
C SER A 35 35.96 -26.66 14.31
N THR A 36 35.96 -27.76 15.06
CA THR A 36 36.46 -29.06 14.59
C THR A 36 35.56 -29.64 13.51
N LEU A 37 34.24 -29.50 13.63
CA LEU A 37 33.32 -29.93 12.57
C LEU A 37 33.54 -29.14 11.27
N HIS A 38 33.78 -27.84 11.34
CA HIS A 38 34.11 -27.00 10.19
C HIS A 38 35.38 -27.49 9.46
N GLU A 39 36.41 -27.89 10.20
CA GLU A 39 37.62 -28.50 9.62
C GLU A 39 37.33 -29.84 8.94
N VAL A 40 36.51 -30.68 9.57
CA VAL A 40 36.11 -31.99 9.00
C VAL A 40 35.28 -31.83 7.73
N LEU A 41 34.36 -30.87 7.70
CA LEU A 41 33.47 -30.62 6.56
C LEU A 41 34.21 -30.08 5.33
N GLN A 42 35.50 -29.74 5.43
CA GLN A 42 36.33 -29.40 4.26
C GLN A 42 36.62 -30.61 3.36
N ASP A 43 36.43 -31.85 3.83
CA ASP A 43 36.55 -33.04 2.99
C ASP A 43 35.33 -33.19 2.05
N PRO A 44 35.50 -33.03 0.72
CA PRO A 44 34.38 -33.07 -0.22
C PRO A 44 33.70 -34.44 -0.28
N ILE A 45 34.43 -35.54 -0.06
CA ILE A 45 33.86 -36.89 -0.17
C ILE A 45 32.97 -37.17 1.04
N LEU A 46 33.45 -36.81 2.23
CA LEU A 46 32.69 -36.95 3.46
C LEU A 46 31.44 -36.07 3.43
N THR A 47 31.61 -34.78 3.16
CA THR A 47 30.53 -33.79 3.16
C THR A 47 29.46 -34.07 2.10
N ALA A 48 29.84 -34.64 0.95
CA ALA A 48 28.86 -35.07 -0.06
C ALA A 48 27.90 -36.15 0.46
N ASN A 49 28.37 -37.05 1.35
CA ASN A 49 27.57 -38.17 1.85
C ASN A 49 26.75 -37.82 3.10
N ILE A 50 27.31 -37.03 4.03
CA ILE A 50 26.68 -36.77 5.35
C ILE A 50 26.12 -35.35 5.50
N GLY A 51 26.49 -34.41 4.63
CA GLY A 51 26.27 -32.98 4.87
C GLY A 51 24.81 -32.56 4.90
N TRP A 52 23.94 -33.22 4.13
CA TRP A 52 22.52 -32.88 4.02
C TRP A 52 21.71 -33.24 5.27
N ASP A 53 22.06 -34.32 5.98
CA ASP A 53 21.43 -34.69 7.26
C ASP A 53 21.76 -33.70 8.39
N LEU A 54 22.93 -33.05 8.32
CA LEU A 54 23.40 -32.12 9.34
C LEU A 54 22.70 -30.76 9.32
N VAL A 55 21.93 -30.44 8.27
CA VAL A 55 21.31 -29.11 8.06
C VAL A 55 20.39 -28.74 9.22
N HIS A 56 19.43 -29.60 9.58
CA HIS A 56 18.48 -29.32 10.67
C HIS A 56 19.13 -29.24 12.05
N LEU A 57 20.27 -29.91 12.24
CA LEU A 57 21.01 -29.90 13.51
C LEU A 57 21.83 -28.61 13.69
N LEU A 58 22.30 -28.03 12.59
CA LEU A 58 23.13 -26.84 12.61
C LEU A 58 22.33 -25.54 12.63
N ILE A 59 21.11 -25.51 12.09
CA ILE A 59 20.24 -24.32 12.05
C ILE A 59 19.95 -23.72 13.45
N PRO A 60 19.62 -24.51 14.49
CA PRO A 60 19.41 -23.99 15.85
C PRO A 60 20.68 -23.40 16.51
N LEU A 61 21.87 -23.70 15.97
CA LEU A 61 23.16 -23.25 16.52
C LEU A 61 23.68 -21.96 15.89
N LEU A 62 22.91 -21.33 15.00
CA LEU A 62 23.25 -20.03 14.41
C LEU A 62 23.35 -18.93 15.51
N PRO A 63 24.22 -17.92 15.33
CA PRO A 63 25.10 -17.67 14.18
C PRO A 63 26.38 -18.52 14.12
N ALA A 64 26.72 -19.26 15.18
CA ALA A 64 28.03 -19.90 15.30
C ALA A 64 28.27 -21.03 14.27
N SER A 65 27.21 -21.68 13.80
CA SER A 65 27.23 -22.76 12.81
C SER A 65 27.23 -22.28 11.35
N GLU A 66 27.17 -20.98 11.09
CA GLU A 66 27.09 -20.42 9.73
C GLU A 66 28.22 -20.92 8.82
N PRO A 67 29.51 -20.96 9.23
CA PRO A 67 30.58 -21.46 8.37
C PRO A 67 30.39 -22.92 7.96
N CYS A 68 29.92 -23.77 8.88
CA CYS A 68 29.63 -25.18 8.59
C CYS A 68 28.50 -25.34 7.58
N LEU A 69 27.43 -24.54 7.71
CA LEU A 69 26.30 -24.53 6.77
C LEU A 69 26.73 -24.06 5.37
N GLN A 70 27.57 -23.03 5.28
CA GLN A 70 28.12 -22.57 4.00
C GLN A 70 29.03 -23.62 3.35
N ASP A 71 29.80 -24.37 4.12
CA ASP A 71 30.59 -25.50 3.60
C ASP A 71 29.74 -26.64 3.09
N ILE A 72 28.66 -26.98 3.79
CA ILE A 72 27.68 -27.97 3.33
C ILE A 72 27.06 -27.51 2.00
N ALA A 73 26.68 -26.24 1.87
CA ALA A 73 26.18 -25.70 0.61
C ALA A 73 27.21 -25.74 -0.53
N ARG A 74 28.51 -25.62 -0.20
CA ARG A 74 29.63 -25.59 -1.16
C ARG A 74 30.12 -26.99 -1.59
N LEU A 75 30.13 -27.95 -0.67
CA LEU A 75 30.79 -29.25 -0.83
C LEU A 75 29.81 -30.44 -0.76
N GLY A 76 28.65 -30.28 -0.16
CA GLY A 76 27.62 -31.33 -0.04
C GLY A 76 26.97 -31.68 -1.38
N ASN A 77 26.21 -32.78 -1.40
CA ASN A 77 25.37 -33.18 -2.54
C ASN A 77 24.28 -32.10 -2.74
N PRO A 78 24.33 -31.30 -3.83
CA PRO A 78 23.47 -30.14 -3.95
C PRO A 78 21.98 -30.50 -4.07
N ARG A 79 21.63 -31.70 -4.58
CA ARG A 79 20.23 -32.11 -4.75
C ARG A 79 19.56 -32.40 -3.42
N GLU A 80 20.23 -33.15 -2.55
CA GLU A 80 19.72 -33.48 -1.21
C GLU A 80 19.73 -32.27 -0.28
N VAL A 81 20.81 -31.47 -0.33
CA VAL A 81 20.94 -30.28 0.52
C VAL A 81 19.86 -29.25 0.19
N VAL A 82 19.50 -29.02 -1.09
CA VAL A 82 18.41 -28.08 -1.43
C VAL A 82 17.08 -28.53 -0.85
N LEU A 83 16.76 -29.82 -0.92
CA LEU A 83 15.52 -30.35 -0.35
C LEU A 83 15.47 -30.13 1.16
N LYS A 84 16.58 -30.42 1.87
CA LYS A 84 16.66 -30.22 3.33
C LYS A 84 16.62 -28.76 3.75
N VAL A 85 17.28 -27.87 3.00
CA VAL A 85 17.22 -26.42 3.26
C VAL A 85 15.81 -25.88 2.98
N THR A 86 15.15 -26.35 1.93
CA THR A 86 13.77 -25.98 1.59
C THR A 86 12.78 -26.47 2.66
N GLU A 87 12.94 -27.71 3.14
CA GLU A 87 12.17 -28.27 4.24
C GLU A 87 12.36 -27.44 5.52
N ALA A 88 13.61 -27.11 5.86
CA ALA A 88 13.90 -26.30 7.03
C ALA A 88 13.30 -24.88 6.94
N LEU A 89 13.23 -24.30 5.75
CA LEU A 89 12.63 -23.00 5.51
C LEU A 89 11.10 -23.04 5.73
N ARG A 90 10.42 -24.11 5.30
CA ARG A 90 8.98 -24.28 5.55
C ARG A 90 8.64 -24.46 7.04
N LEU A 91 9.58 -25.00 7.82
CA LEU A 91 9.43 -25.19 9.27
C LEU A 91 9.85 -23.96 10.09
N LEU A 92 10.35 -22.92 9.43
CA LEU A 92 10.85 -21.73 10.08
C LEU A 92 9.69 -20.86 10.57
N ALA A 93 9.39 -20.91 11.86
CA ALA A 93 8.46 -19.99 12.48
C ALA A 93 9.14 -18.62 12.71
N ILE A 94 8.86 -17.63 11.85
CA ILE A 94 9.44 -16.28 12.00
C ILE A 94 8.67 -15.48 13.06
N CYS A 95 7.35 -15.65 13.12
CA CYS A 95 6.50 -15.01 14.13
C CYS A 95 6.37 -15.88 15.38
N GLY A 96 7.26 -15.66 16.35
CA GLY A 96 7.03 -16.11 17.71
C GLY A 96 6.14 -15.10 18.43
N ASP A 97 4.83 -15.31 18.42
CA ASP A 97 3.91 -14.54 19.26
C ASP A 97 4.38 -14.58 20.72
N TYR A 98 4.94 -13.48 21.20
CA TYR A 98 5.12 -13.24 22.64
C TYR A 98 3.75 -12.92 23.25
N ILE A 99 2.85 -13.89 23.26
CA ILE A 99 1.83 -13.95 24.30
C ILE A 99 2.46 -14.80 25.40
N ALA A 100 3.08 -14.14 26.39
CA ALA A 100 3.42 -14.80 27.63
C ALA A 100 2.13 -15.43 28.18
N PRO A 101 1.99 -16.77 28.26
CA PRO A 101 0.81 -17.35 28.87
C PRO A 101 0.84 -16.95 30.35
N ALA A 102 -0.21 -16.26 30.78
CA ALA A 102 -0.47 -16.06 32.19
C ALA A 102 -0.44 -17.43 32.87
N GLU A 103 0.47 -17.60 33.82
CA GLU A 103 0.61 -18.80 34.63
C GLU A 103 -0.76 -19.17 35.21
N ASN A 104 -1.32 -20.28 34.73
CA ASN A 104 -2.35 -21.00 35.47
C ASN A 104 -2.00 -22.47 35.42
N ASP A 105 -1.55 -22.96 36.57
CA ASP A 105 -1.33 -24.35 36.90
C ASP A 105 -2.52 -25.22 36.49
N THR A 106 -2.26 -26.28 35.71
CA THR A 106 -2.65 -27.65 36.09
C THR A 106 -2.01 -28.67 35.14
N ALA A 107 -1.41 -29.69 35.76
CA ALA A 107 -0.58 -30.72 35.15
C ALA A 107 -1.33 -31.71 34.25
N THR A 108 -0.67 -32.20 33.19
CA THR A 108 -0.18 -33.61 33.05
C THR A 108 0.34 -33.89 31.62
N GLY A 109 1.54 -34.48 31.48
CA GLY A 109 1.93 -35.26 30.27
C GLY A 109 3.26 -34.92 29.56
N ALA A 110 4.38 -35.15 30.26
CA ALA A 110 5.80 -35.25 29.83
C ALA A 110 6.21 -35.31 28.34
N MET A 111 7.18 -34.47 27.94
CA MET A 111 8.49 -34.90 27.44
C MET A 111 9.55 -33.79 27.69
N GLU A 112 10.69 -34.17 28.29
CA GLU A 112 11.71 -33.30 28.88
C GLU A 112 12.42 -32.36 27.89
N ARG A 113 12.47 -31.06 28.23
CA ARG A 113 13.47 -30.11 27.72
C ARG A 113 14.55 -29.91 28.79
N VAL A 114 15.80 -30.03 28.39
CA VAL A 114 16.97 -29.82 29.24
C VAL A 114 17.19 -28.32 29.43
N ASP A 115 16.94 -27.84 30.65
CA ASP A 115 17.31 -26.50 31.11
C ASP A 115 18.83 -26.41 31.36
N LEU A 116 19.49 -25.43 30.74
CA LEU A 116 20.80 -24.95 31.17
C LEU A 116 20.73 -23.43 31.31
N SER A 117 20.26 -22.99 32.48
CA SER A 117 20.51 -21.63 32.95
C SER A 117 21.18 -21.65 34.34
N ALA A 118 22.23 -20.81 34.42
CA ALA A 118 22.89 -20.28 35.61
C ALA A 118 23.84 -21.18 36.44
N SER A 119 25.12 -20.84 36.35
CA SER A 119 25.97 -20.73 37.55
C SER A 119 26.81 -19.45 37.49
N SER A 120 26.19 -18.34 37.92
CA SER A 120 26.92 -17.14 38.35
C SER A 120 27.46 -17.38 39.75
N GLY A 121 28.76 -17.68 39.83
CA GLY A 121 29.52 -17.73 41.08
C GLY A 121 30.04 -16.34 41.44
N ASN A 122 29.50 -15.78 42.51
CA ASN A 122 29.90 -14.53 43.13
C ASN A 122 31.20 -14.71 43.94
N GLN A 123 32.29 -14.01 43.59
CA GLN A 123 33.40 -13.71 44.50
C GLN A 123 33.91 -12.28 44.21
N GLY A 124 33.84 -11.42 45.23
CA GLY A 124 34.32 -10.04 45.14
C GLY A 124 35.70 -9.84 45.74
N HIS A 125 36.44 -8.83 45.25
CA HIS A 125 37.33 -8.00 46.06
C HIS A 125 37.69 -6.66 45.36
N GLU A 126 37.26 -5.59 46.04
CA GLU A 126 37.79 -4.22 46.24
C GLU A 126 38.76 -3.53 45.24
N GLY A 127 38.35 -2.33 44.77
CA GLY A 127 39.12 -1.08 44.92
C GLY A 127 39.75 -0.40 43.69
N GLY A 128 39.15 0.68 43.17
CA GLY A 128 39.83 1.73 42.37
C GLY A 128 38.96 2.46 41.32
N PRO A 129 38.99 3.81 41.20
CA PRO A 129 37.99 4.59 40.44
C PRO A 129 38.40 4.95 38.99
N ASP A 130 37.36 5.26 38.20
CA ASP A 130 37.31 6.06 36.94
C ASP A 130 38.20 5.69 35.74
N ASN A 131 37.59 5.30 34.61
CA ASN A 131 37.25 6.25 33.54
C ASN A 131 36.46 5.58 32.41
N GLY A 132 35.54 6.33 31.81
CA GLY A 132 34.47 5.83 30.94
C GLY A 132 34.89 5.17 29.62
N LYS A 133 34.08 4.19 29.23
CA LYS A 133 33.51 3.96 27.89
C LYS A 133 32.50 2.83 28.04
N ALA A 134 31.23 3.19 28.17
CA ALA A 134 30.14 2.25 27.98
C ALA A 134 30.15 1.86 26.49
N THR A 135 30.75 0.72 26.18
CA THR A 135 30.56 0.06 24.90
C THR A 135 29.16 -0.56 24.98
N GLU A 136 28.18 0.12 24.40
CA GLU A 136 26.84 -0.44 24.19
C GLU A 136 27.00 -1.78 23.45
N ALA A 137 26.54 -2.86 24.08
CA ALA A 137 26.47 -4.17 23.47
C ALA A 137 25.41 -4.12 22.36
N VAL A 138 25.84 -4.28 21.11
CA VAL A 138 24.97 -4.40 19.94
C VAL A 138 24.08 -5.64 20.12
N THR A 139 22.78 -5.45 20.30
CA THR A 139 21.78 -6.53 20.27
C THR A 139 21.70 -7.08 18.84
N GLY A 140 22.05 -8.35 18.64
CA GLY A 140 22.01 -9.01 17.32
C GLY A 140 20.60 -9.27 16.81
N LEU A 141 20.46 -9.49 15.49
CA LEU A 141 19.21 -9.88 14.83
C LEU A 141 18.58 -11.13 15.50
N PRO A 142 17.24 -11.23 15.58
CA PRO A 142 16.55 -12.44 16.01
C PRO A 142 17.03 -13.69 15.27
N LEU A 143 17.04 -14.82 15.98
CA LEU A 143 17.56 -16.08 15.45
C LEU A 143 16.82 -16.53 14.18
N SER A 144 15.49 -16.38 14.13
CA SER A 144 14.66 -16.76 12.97
C SER A 144 15.04 -16.00 11.69
N ILE A 145 15.35 -14.71 11.80
CA ILE A 145 15.77 -13.89 10.65
C ILE A 145 17.18 -14.27 10.19
N ASN A 146 18.07 -14.56 11.14
CA ASN A 146 19.41 -15.05 10.81
C ASN A 146 19.34 -16.43 10.13
N GLN A 147 18.47 -17.31 10.61
CA GLN A 147 18.18 -18.59 9.98
C GLN A 147 17.68 -18.39 8.55
N PHE A 148 16.69 -17.52 8.32
CA PHE A 148 16.22 -17.18 6.98
C PHE A 148 17.36 -16.68 6.07
N GLN A 149 18.18 -15.74 6.55
CA GLN A 149 19.32 -15.18 5.81
C GLN A 149 20.33 -16.24 5.38
N VAL A 150 20.73 -17.11 6.31
CA VAL A 150 21.71 -18.17 6.03
C VAL A 150 21.13 -19.22 5.08
N LEU A 151 19.87 -19.62 5.26
CA LEU A 151 19.21 -20.59 4.38
C LEU A 151 19.11 -20.07 2.94
N LEU A 152 18.71 -18.82 2.73
CA LEU A 152 18.69 -18.21 1.39
C LEU A 152 20.09 -18.10 0.78
N SER A 153 21.10 -17.77 1.59
CA SER A 153 22.50 -17.76 1.14
C SER A 153 22.98 -19.15 0.69
N MET A 154 22.58 -20.21 1.39
CA MET A 154 22.85 -21.59 0.98
C MET A 154 22.14 -21.90 -0.34
N LEU A 155 20.85 -21.56 -0.47
CA LEU A 155 20.07 -21.77 -1.68
C LEU A 155 20.65 -21.05 -2.90
N SER A 156 21.16 -19.82 -2.74
CA SER A 156 21.86 -19.10 -3.80
C SER A 156 23.09 -19.85 -4.33
N THR A 157 23.82 -20.53 -3.44
CA THR A 157 24.98 -21.35 -3.83
C THR A 157 24.53 -22.66 -4.49
N LEU A 158 23.52 -23.31 -3.93
CA LEU A 158 23.08 -24.63 -4.35
C LEU A 158 22.39 -24.63 -5.72
N HIS A 159 21.48 -23.67 -5.96
CA HIS A 159 20.78 -23.55 -7.25
C HIS A 159 21.73 -23.27 -8.42
N LEU A 160 22.86 -22.59 -8.17
CA LEU A 160 23.92 -22.42 -9.17
C LEU A 160 24.77 -23.68 -9.39
N ARG A 161 24.76 -24.63 -8.47
CA ARG A 161 25.52 -25.90 -8.55
C ARG A 161 24.72 -27.02 -9.22
N ILE A 162 23.40 -27.09 -9.01
CA ILE A 162 22.54 -28.16 -9.54
C ILE A 162 22.60 -28.22 -11.07
N LYS A 163 22.92 -29.41 -11.60
CA LYS A 163 22.90 -29.69 -13.04
C LYS A 163 21.94 -30.83 -13.32
N THR A 164 20.69 -30.48 -13.59
CA THR A 164 19.59 -31.40 -13.88
C THR A 164 18.89 -31.02 -15.17
N ARG A 165 18.16 -31.98 -15.75
CA ARG A 165 17.30 -31.77 -16.92
C ARG A 165 16.12 -30.83 -16.64
N TYR A 166 15.63 -30.81 -15.39
CA TYR A 166 14.44 -30.07 -14.96
C TYR A 166 14.74 -29.20 -13.73
N PRO A 167 15.57 -28.14 -13.85
CA PRO A 167 15.93 -27.28 -12.72
C PRO A 167 14.73 -26.49 -12.18
N SER A 168 13.75 -26.19 -13.03
CA SER A 168 12.50 -25.50 -12.69
C SER A 168 11.75 -26.14 -11.52
N ARG A 169 11.79 -27.48 -11.39
CA ARG A 169 11.12 -28.22 -10.32
C ARG A 169 11.72 -27.94 -8.93
N PHE A 170 13.05 -27.93 -8.84
CA PHE A 170 13.73 -27.58 -7.58
C PHE A 170 13.52 -26.10 -7.25
N LEU A 171 13.53 -25.24 -8.27
CA LEU A 171 13.32 -23.81 -8.07
C LEU A 171 11.89 -23.53 -7.58
N SER A 172 10.86 -24.09 -8.22
CA SER A 172 9.46 -23.89 -7.84
C SER A 172 9.20 -24.20 -6.37
N THR A 173 9.62 -25.38 -5.91
CA THR A 173 9.44 -25.79 -4.50
C THR A 173 10.20 -24.89 -3.52
N THR A 174 11.38 -24.41 -3.93
CA THR A 174 12.19 -23.46 -3.15
C THR A 174 11.47 -22.10 -3.04
N LEU A 175 11.00 -21.55 -4.16
CA LEU A 175 10.36 -20.23 -4.20
C LEU A 175 9.07 -20.22 -3.36
N GLN A 176 8.26 -21.29 -3.45
CA GLN A 176 7.09 -21.46 -2.60
C GLN A 176 7.46 -21.49 -1.11
N ALA A 177 8.51 -22.22 -0.72
CA ALA A 177 8.97 -22.26 0.66
C ALA A 177 9.46 -20.89 1.15
N ILE A 178 10.11 -20.11 0.28
CA ILE A 178 10.52 -18.74 0.60
C ILE A 178 9.29 -17.85 0.81
N LEU A 179 8.28 -17.93 -0.05
CA LEU A 179 7.06 -17.13 0.08
C LEU A 179 6.33 -17.43 1.40
N VAL A 180 6.16 -18.71 1.75
CA VAL A 180 5.52 -19.12 3.01
C VAL A 180 6.27 -18.57 4.22
N ALA A 181 7.60 -18.74 4.27
CA ALA A 181 8.39 -18.21 5.37
C ALA A 181 8.41 -16.67 5.40
N TYR A 182 8.32 -16.02 4.24
CA TYR A 182 8.34 -14.56 4.11
C TYR A 182 7.05 -13.92 4.64
N ASP A 183 5.89 -14.54 4.39
CA ASP A 183 4.56 -14.12 4.85
C ASP A 183 4.48 -14.04 6.39
N GLU A 184 5.11 -15.00 7.10
CA GLU A 184 5.17 -14.99 8.56
C GLU A 184 6.06 -13.86 9.14
N GLY A 185 6.76 -13.11 8.30
CA GLY A 185 7.86 -12.21 8.67
C GLY A 185 7.52 -10.73 8.88
N SER A 186 6.28 -10.39 9.23
CA SER A 186 5.76 -9.01 9.22
C SER A 186 6.58 -7.97 9.99
N THR A 187 7.22 -8.35 11.10
CA THR A 187 7.97 -7.43 11.98
C THR A 187 9.35 -7.03 11.45
N HIS A 188 9.95 -7.85 10.59
CA HIS A 188 11.30 -7.66 10.04
C HIS A 188 11.32 -7.79 8.52
N ILE A 189 10.23 -7.33 7.90
CA ILE A 189 10.02 -7.44 6.46
C ILE A 189 11.16 -6.80 5.66
N ASN A 190 11.75 -5.72 6.15
CA ASN A 190 12.84 -5.01 5.47
C ASN A 190 14.08 -5.90 5.29
N GLU A 191 14.50 -6.59 6.36
CA GLU A 191 15.65 -7.50 6.34
C GLU A 191 15.37 -8.74 5.49
N LEU A 192 14.14 -9.26 5.53
CA LEU A 192 13.71 -10.39 4.71
C LEU A 192 13.70 -10.02 3.23
N SER A 193 13.11 -8.88 2.85
CA SER A 193 13.08 -8.41 1.46
C SER A 193 14.48 -8.17 0.91
N ALA A 194 15.37 -7.58 1.70
CA ALA A 194 16.77 -7.38 1.30
C ALA A 194 17.48 -8.71 1.00
N THR A 195 17.20 -9.74 1.79
CA THR A 195 17.74 -11.09 1.60
C THR A 195 17.19 -11.73 0.32
N VAL A 196 15.87 -11.63 0.10
CA VAL A 196 15.21 -12.13 -1.12
C VAL A 196 15.75 -11.41 -2.37
N VAL A 197 15.93 -10.09 -2.31
CA VAL A 197 16.54 -9.31 -3.40
C VAL A 197 17.94 -9.85 -3.74
N ASN A 198 18.76 -10.17 -2.74
CA ASN A 198 20.10 -10.73 -2.96
C ASN A 198 20.04 -12.12 -3.58
N PHE A 199 19.11 -12.96 -3.12
CA PHE A 199 18.87 -14.29 -3.65
C PHE A 199 18.51 -14.23 -5.15
N VAL A 200 17.52 -13.42 -5.51
CA VAL A 200 17.08 -13.25 -6.92
C VAL A 200 18.21 -12.70 -7.78
N LYS A 201 18.93 -11.66 -7.34
CA LYS A 201 20.09 -11.12 -8.09
C LYS A 201 21.14 -12.18 -8.38
N THR A 202 21.42 -13.04 -7.40
CA THR A 202 22.43 -14.10 -7.53
C THR A 202 22.00 -15.15 -8.56
N LEU A 203 20.71 -15.52 -8.59
CA LEU A 203 20.19 -16.48 -9.57
C LEU A 203 20.04 -15.88 -10.97
N SER A 204 19.63 -14.62 -11.10
CA SER A 204 19.50 -13.93 -12.38
C SER A 204 20.85 -13.53 -13.00
N GLY A 205 21.95 -13.61 -12.24
CA GLY A 205 23.30 -13.26 -12.70
C GLY A 205 23.51 -11.76 -12.95
N THR A 206 22.66 -10.91 -12.38
CA THR A 206 22.66 -9.46 -12.63
C THR A 206 23.79 -8.79 -11.85
N LYS A 207 24.70 -8.13 -12.56
CA LYS A 207 25.90 -7.50 -11.98
C LYS A 207 25.70 -6.04 -11.55
N ARG A 208 24.48 -5.53 -11.50
CA ARG A 208 24.25 -4.15 -11.04
C ARG A 208 24.69 -4.04 -9.58
N PRO A 209 25.63 -3.14 -9.23
CA PRO A 209 26.02 -2.95 -7.84
C PRO A 209 24.81 -2.48 -7.04
N HIS A 210 24.72 -2.90 -5.77
CA HIS A 210 23.69 -2.40 -4.85
C HIS A 210 23.62 -0.88 -4.92
N LEU A 211 22.40 -0.34 -5.08
CA LEU A 211 22.18 1.08 -4.84
C LEU A 211 22.72 1.36 -3.43
N PRO A 212 23.67 2.29 -3.26
CA PRO A 212 24.29 2.49 -1.95
C PRO A 212 23.21 2.86 -0.95
N PRO A 213 23.08 2.12 0.18
CA PRO A 213 22.15 2.52 1.22
C PRO A 213 22.56 3.91 1.70
N ARG A 214 21.63 4.86 1.72
CA ARG A 214 21.87 6.18 2.31
C ARG A 214 21.84 6.03 3.83
N ARG A 215 22.96 5.53 4.38
CA ARG A 215 23.30 5.29 5.80
C ARG A 215 22.73 4.01 6.42
N GLY A 216 23.60 3.30 7.15
CA GLY A 216 23.27 2.22 8.10
C GLY A 216 23.46 0.80 7.57
N SER A 217 24.23 -0.01 8.30
CA SER A 217 24.73 -1.35 7.97
C SER A 217 23.73 -2.32 7.35
N ILE A 218 23.72 -2.43 6.02
CA ILE A 218 23.43 -3.72 5.39
C ILE A 218 24.72 -4.53 5.55
N LEU A 219 24.67 -5.61 6.33
CA LEU A 219 25.70 -6.65 6.34
C LEU A 219 25.79 -7.18 4.90
N ALA A 220 26.70 -6.60 4.12
CA ALA A 220 27.05 -7.11 2.82
C ALA A 220 27.62 -8.52 3.05
N LEU A 221 26.80 -9.54 2.77
CA LEU A 221 27.24 -10.91 2.65
C LEU A 221 28.43 -10.90 1.70
N LYS A 222 29.64 -11.10 2.23
CA LYS A 222 30.85 -11.13 1.41
C LYS A 222 30.70 -12.31 0.44
N PRO A 223 30.87 -12.13 -0.87
CA PRO A 223 30.95 -13.26 -1.77
C PRO A 223 32.23 -14.02 -1.42
N VAL A 224 32.07 -15.15 -0.71
CA VAL A 224 33.17 -16.07 -0.46
C VAL A 224 33.41 -16.78 -1.78
N ILE A 225 34.35 -16.27 -2.58
CA ILE A 225 34.88 -16.96 -3.77
C ILE A 225 35.80 -18.08 -3.27
N SER A 226 35.20 -19.10 -2.66
CA SER A 226 35.84 -20.39 -2.39
C SER A 226 35.39 -21.38 -3.46
N GLN A 227 36.29 -22.26 -3.90
CA GLN A 227 35.99 -23.25 -4.93
C GLN A 227 34.79 -24.11 -4.51
N THR A 228 33.73 -24.09 -5.31
CA THR A 228 32.53 -24.93 -5.15
C THR A 228 32.76 -26.29 -5.80
N ALA A 229 32.31 -27.37 -5.12
CA ALA A 229 32.40 -28.71 -5.68
C ALA A 229 31.39 -28.87 -6.84
N PRO A 230 31.72 -29.64 -7.90
CA PRO A 230 30.76 -29.94 -8.96
C PRO A 230 29.57 -30.76 -8.42
N ASP A 231 28.46 -30.77 -9.15
CA ASP A 231 27.33 -31.66 -8.88
C ASP A 231 27.76 -33.12 -9.15
N PRO A 232 27.82 -34.00 -8.12
CA PRO A 232 28.26 -35.38 -8.26
C PRO A 232 27.31 -36.22 -9.14
N GLU A 233 26.06 -35.79 -9.30
CA GLU A 233 25.04 -36.48 -10.10
C GLU A 233 24.70 -35.72 -11.39
N ALA A 234 25.57 -34.81 -11.82
CA ALA A 234 25.35 -33.97 -12.98
C ALA A 234 24.91 -34.77 -14.22
N GLN A 235 23.78 -34.37 -14.81
CA GLN A 235 23.34 -34.94 -16.07
C GLN A 235 24.13 -34.30 -17.23
N ALA A 236 24.45 -35.11 -18.26
CA ALA A 236 25.30 -34.66 -19.37
C ALA A 236 24.59 -33.72 -20.35
N GLU A 237 23.26 -33.76 -20.40
CA GLU A 237 22.45 -32.90 -21.26
C GLU A 237 22.19 -31.55 -20.58
N PRO A 238 22.48 -30.42 -21.24
CA PRO A 238 22.13 -29.10 -20.72
C PRO A 238 20.60 -28.94 -20.69
N PRO A 239 20.07 -28.06 -19.80
CA PRO A 239 18.64 -27.77 -19.76
C PRO A 239 18.17 -27.21 -21.12
N SER A 240 16.93 -27.55 -21.50
CA SER A 240 16.33 -27.05 -22.75
C SER A 240 16.05 -25.54 -22.66
N ALA A 241 15.83 -24.90 -23.81
CA ALA A 241 15.42 -23.50 -23.86
C ALA A 241 14.07 -23.27 -23.13
N ASP A 242 13.15 -24.24 -23.22
CA ASP A 242 11.85 -24.19 -22.54
C ASP A 242 12.01 -24.21 -21.02
N GLU A 243 12.96 -24.98 -20.48
CA GLU A 243 13.28 -25.00 -19.04
C GLU A 243 13.92 -23.70 -18.56
N ALA A 244 14.75 -23.06 -19.39
CA ALA A 244 15.29 -21.74 -19.09
C ALA A 244 14.17 -20.69 -19.05
N ALA A 245 13.22 -20.75 -19.99
CA ALA A 245 12.03 -19.87 -20.00
C ALA A 245 11.14 -20.11 -18.77
N LEU A 246 10.90 -21.36 -18.38
CA LEU A 246 10.18 -21.73 -17.15
C LEU A 246 10.86 -21.14 -15.90
N THR A 247 12.17 -21.36 -15.77
CA THR A 247 12.96 -20.86 -14.65
C THR A 247 12.91 -19.32 -14.56
N HIS A 248 13.05 -18.64 -15.70
CA HIS A 248 12.95 -17.19 -15.77
C HIS A 248 11.56 -16.70 -15.36
N ARG A 249 10.51 -17.36 -15.84
CA ARG A 249 9.13 -17.00 -15.51
C ARG A 249 8.79 -17.22 -14.04
N LEU A 250 9.27 -18.31 -13.44
CA LEU A 250 9.14 -18.57 -12.01
C LEU A 250 9.74 -17.42 -11.18
N LEU A 251 10.92 -16.90 -11.56
CA LEU A 251 11.54 -15.76 -10.89
C LEU A 251 10.73 -14.46 -11.06
N GLN A 252 10.16 -14.23 -12.25
CA GLN A 252 9.29 -13.08 -12.50
C GLN A 252 8.04 -13.11 -11.60
N SER A 253 7.33 -14.25 -11.59
CA SER A 253 6.14 -14.44 -10.77
C SER A 253 6.46 -14.31 -9.28
N PHE A 254 7.52 -14.97 -8.81
CA PHE A 254 7.99 -14.86 -7.42
C PHE A 254 8.31 -13.42 -7.03
N LEU A 255 9.02 -12.66 -7.88
CA LEU A 255 9.33 -11.26 -7.60
C LEU A 255 8.07 -10.41 -7.47
N THR A 256 7.04 -10.64 -8.31
CA THR A 256 5.78 -9.90 -8.20
C THR A 256 5.04 -10.20 -6.89
N HIS A 257 5.01 -11.46 -6.43
CA HIS A 257 4.41 -11.81 -5.13
C HIS A 257 5.17 -11.22 -3.95
N VAL A 258 6.51 -11.21 -3.99
CA VAL A 258 7.33 -10.56 -2.94
C VAL A 258 7.08 -9.05 -2.92
N PHE A 259 6.88 -8.43 -4.08
CA PHE A 259 6.55 -7.00 -4.18
C PHE A 259 5.17 -6.71 -3.57
N GLU A 260 4.16 -7.52 -3.93
CA GLU A 260 2.82 -7.46 -3.34
C GLU A 260 2.90 -7.53 -1.82
N GLU A 261 3.45 -8.62 -1.29
CA GLU A 261 3.47 -8.86 0.14
C GLU A 261 4.24 -7.77 0.90
N HIS A 262 5.39 -7.34 0.36
CA HIS A 262 6.13 -6.22 0.95
C HIS A 262 5.28 -4.94 1.02
N MET A 263 4.52 -4.62 -0.03
CA MET A 263 3.69 -3.41 -0.10
C MET A 263 2.49 -3.49 0.84
N LEU A 264 1.82 -4.64 0.93
CA LEU A 264 0.64 -4.84 1.78
C LEU A 264 0.99 -4.79 3.27
N LEU A 265 2.20 -5.23 3.65
CA LEU A 265 2.70 -5.14 5.02
C LEU A 265 3.18 -3.74 5.42
N LEU A 266 3.24 -2.77 4.50
CA LEU A 266 3.62 -1.39 4.84
C LEU A 266 2.52 -0.71 5.66
N SER A 267 2.66 -0.75 6.98
CA SER A 267 1.83 0.04 7.90
C SER A 267 2.59 1.24 8.46
N SER A 268 1.91 2.34 8.74
CA SER A 268 2.50 3.52 9.39
C SER A 268 1.47 4.17 10.33
N PRO A 269 1.79 4.38 11.61
CA PRO A 269 0.90 5.09 12.54
C PRO A 269 0.72 6.57 12.17
N ASP A 270 1.66 7.16 11.44
CA ASP A 270 1.68 8.59 11.13
C ASP A 270 1.02 8.98 9.79
N ASP A 271 -0.04 8.29 9.35
CA ASP A 271 -0.75 8.57 8.08
C ASP A 271 0.20 8.62 6.87
N VAL A 272 0.94 7.51 6.64
CA VAL A 272 1.76 7.29 5.44
C VAL A 272 1.21 6.05 4.73
N PRO A 273 0.20 6.21 3.85
CA PRO A 273 -0.44 5.09 3.18
C PRO A 273 0.52 4.48 2.15
N GLY A 274 0.96 3.23 2.38
CA GLY A 274 1.93 2.54 1.51
C GLY A 274 3.20 3.36 1.26
N MET A 275 3.38 3.82 0.01
CA MET A 275 4.51 4.66 -0.42
C MET A 275 4.16 6.16 -0.55
N ALA A 276 2.93 6.53 -0.18
CA ALA A 276 2.33 7.85 -0.35
C ALA A 276 2.58 8.43 -1.75
N TRP A 277 2.46 7.59 -2.77
CA TRP A 277 2.68 7.95 -4.16
C TRP A 277 1.72 9.02 -4.61
N SER A 278 0.44 8.94 -4.22
CA SER A 278 -0.58 9.95 -4.55
C SER A 278 -0.19 11.33 -4.03
N ALA A 279 0.18 11.43 -2.76
CA ALA A 279 0.58 12.68 -2.11
C ALA A 279 1.88 13.25 -2.69
N ARG A 280 2.93 12.43 -2.82
CA ARG A 280 4.23 12.87 -3.33
C ARG A 280 4.15 13.29 -4.79
N ALA A 281 3.39 12.57 -5.62
CA ALA A 281 3.17 12.95 -7.01
C ALA A 281 2.43 14.29 -7.09
N GLN A 282 1.39 14.49 -6.27
CA GLN A 282 0.63 15.73 -6.28
C GLN A 282 1.44 16.94 -5.78
N GLU A 283 2.25 16.78 -4.72
CA GLU A 283 3.19 17.79 -4.25
C GLU A 283 4.19 18.22 -5.34
N LYS A 284 4.61 17.26 -6.18
CA LYS A 284 5.53 17.51 -7.27
C LYS A 284 4.87 18.19 -8.47
N LEU A 285 3.65 17.79 -8.81
CA LEU A 285 2.89 18.27 -9.97
C LEU A 285 2.23 19.63 -9.72
N TYR A 286 1.78 19.89 -8.49
CA TYR A 286 1.06 21.12 -8.11
C TYR A 286 1.66 21.77 -6.86
N PRO A 287 2.90 22.32 -6.94
CA PRO A 287 3.56 22.95 -5.79
C PRO A 287 2.78 24.11 -5.18
N GLU A 288 1.93 24.78 -5.96
CA GLU A 288 1.07 25.88 -5.51
C GLU A 288 -0.02 25.46 -4.52
N ARG A 289 -0.29 24.16 -4.40
CA ARG A 289 -1.29 23.60 -3.48
C ARG A 289 -0.70 23.14 -2.16
N ILE A 290 0.61 23.24 -1.99
CA ILE A 290 1.29 22.88 -0.74
C ILE A 290 0.92 23.91 0.34
N ILE A 291 0.44 23.41 1.48
CA ILE A 291 0.07 24.25 2.62
C ILE A 291 1.33 24.84 3.26
N PRO A 292 1.49 26.17 3.31
CA PRO A 292 2.66 26.79 3.92
C PRO A 292 2.83 26.37 5.39
N GLY A 293 4.04 25.95 5.77
CA GLY A 293 4.37 25.54 7.14
C GLY A 293 4.02 24.11 7.51
N LYS A 294 3.33 23.34 6.64
CA LYS A 294 3.13 21.90 6.82
C LYS A 294 4.30 21.14 6.18
N THR A 295 4.83 20.15 6.88
CA THR A 295 5.86 19.24 6.34
C THR A 295 5.28 18.41 5.21
N THR A 296 5.95 18.43 4.06
CA THR A 296 5.52 17.66 2.87
C THR A 296 5.84 16.18 3.01
N TYR A 297 5.13 15.30 2.31
CA TYR A 297 5.47 13.88 2.23
C TYR A 297 6.85 13.68 1.59
N ALA A 298 7.21 14.48 0.57
CA ALA A 298 8.55 14.46 0.01
C ALA A 298 9.64 14.71 1.07
N GLU A 299 9.45 15.69 1.96
CA GLU A 299 10.36 15.96 3.09
C GLU A 299 10.34 14.85 4.14
N ARG A 300 9.18 14.29 4.46
CA ARG A 300 9.06 13.17 5.41
C ARG A 300 9.87 11.97 4.95
N PHE A 301 9.71 11.57 3.69
CA PHE A 301 10.50 10.49 3.08
C PHE A 301 12.00 10.84 2.94
N ALA A 302 12.35 12.12 2.84
CA ALA A 302 13.74 12.56 2.82
C ALA A 302 14.40 12.59 4.20
N ASN A 303 13.64 12.71 5.29
CA ASN A 303 14.17 12.92 6.64
C ASN A 303 14.00 11.71 7.57
N SER A 304 13.01 10.84 7.33
CA SER A 304 12.78 9.63 8.15
C SER A 304 13.62 8.45 7.65
N PRO A 305 14.44 7.80 8.52
CA PRO A 305 15.27 6.67 8.12
C PRO A 305 14.44 5.45 7.67
N GLU A 306 13.33 5.16 8.36
CA GLU A 306 12.44 4.03 8.02
C GLU A 306 11.82 4.22 6.63
N LEU A 307 11.37 5.43 6.30
CA LEU A 307 10.80 5.73 4.98
C LEU A 307 11.85 5.73 3.87
N GLN A 308 13.10 6.10 4.17
CA GLN A 308 14.21 5.96 3.23
C GLN A 308 14.54 4.50 2.95
N GLU A 309 14.46 3.63 3.96
CA GLU A 309 14.65 2.19 3.80
C GLU A 309 13.54 1.59 2.91
N ARG A 310 12.28 1.96 3.13
CA ARG A 310 11.16 1.59 2.24
C ARG A 310 11.43 1.98 0.79
N ILE A 311 11.86 3.22 0.53
CA ILE A 311 12.25 3.67 -0.82
C ILE A 311 13.36 2.79 -1.41
N SER A 312 14.37 2.47 -0.60
CA SER A 312 15.51 1.66 -1.03
C SER A 312 15.06 0.26 -1.46
N ILE A 313 14.25 -0.42 -0.65
CA ILE A 313 13.79 -1.78 -0.92
C ILE A 313 12.88 -1.82 -2.14
N ILE A 314 11.86 -0.96 -2.20
CA ILE A 314 10.96 -0.84 -3.37
C ILE A 314 11.74 -0.51 -4.64
N GLY A 315 12.72 0.39 -4.56
CA GLY A 315 13.60 0.70 -5.68
C GLY A 315 14.43 -0.49 -6.14
N GLN A 316 14.89 -1.34 -5.22
CA GLN A 316 15.63 -2.56 -5.56
C GLN A 316 14.75 -3.64 -6.17
N LEU A 317 13.52 -3.83 -5.66
CA LEU A 317 12.54 -4.76 -6.23
C LEU A 317 12.10 -4.31 -7.64
N ALA A 318 11.83 -3.03 -7.84
CA ALA A 318 11.49 -2.48 -9.15
C ALA A 318 12.65 -2.60 -10.15
N ALA A 319 13.89 -2.37 -9.71
CA ALA A 319 15.09 -2.56 -10.54
C ALA A 319 15.29 -4.03 -10.93
N LEU A 320 15.03 -4.97 -10.01
CA LEU A 320 15.05 -6.40 -10.29
C LEU A 320 14.00 -6.80 -11.34
N GLY A 321 12.82 -6.18 -11.33
CA GLY A 321 11.79 -6.43 -12.34
C GLY A 321 12.25 -6.04 -13.75
N LEU A 322 13.04 -4.96 -13.87
CA LEU A 322 13.66 -4.59 -15.15
C LEU A 322 14.78 -5.56 -15.56
N ASP A 323 15.55 -6.06 -14.60
CA ASP A 323 16.62 -7.02 -14.82
C ASP A 323 16.10 -8.42 -15.22
N LEU A 324 14.90 -8.79 -14.75
CA LEU A 324 14.14 -9.97 -15.17
C LEU A 324 13.27 -9.71 -16.41
N GLU A 325 13.51 -8.61 -17.13
CA GLU A 325 12.82 -8.27 -18.38
C GLU A 325 11.27 -8.22 -18.27
N ILE A 326 10.73 -7.94 -17.08
CA ILE A 326 9.28 -7.74 -16.90
C ILE A 326 8.90 -6.42 -17.58
N THR A 327 8.18 -6.50 -18.70
CA THR A 327 7.84 -5.33 -19.50
C THR A 327 6.64 -4.58 -18.92
N SER A 328 6.59 -3.26 -19.13
CA SER A 328 5.44 -2.46 -18.67
C SER A 328 4.16 -2.79 -19.45
N GLU A 329 4.27 -3.30 -20.68
CA GLU A 329 3.14 -3.80 -21.49
C GLU A 329 2.53 -5.05 -20.87
N GLU A 330 3.37 -5.99 -20.45
CA GLU A 330 2.93 -7.20 -19.76
C GLU A 330 2.28 -6.87 -18.41
N LEU A 331 2.91 -6.01 -17.60
CA LEU A 331 2.33 -5.55 -16.34
C LEU A 331 0.94 -4.93 -16.56
N LEU A 332 0.81 -4.05 -17.55
CA LEU A 332 -0.48 -3.44 -17.87
C LEU A 332 -1.52 -4.48 -18.29
N ALA A 333 -1.15 -5.45 -19.13
CA ALA A 333 -2.04 -6.53 -19.54
C ALA A 333 -2.53 -7.35 -18.34
N THR A 334 -1.64 -7.68 -17.40
CA THR A 334 -2.00 -8.39 -16.15
C THR A 334 -2.94 -7.56 -15.28
N ILE A 335 -2.70 -6.26 -15.15
CA ILE A 335 -3.51 -5.38 -14.29
C ILE A 335 -4.94 -5.19 -14.85
N LEU A 336 -5.08 -5.16 -16.17
CA LEU A 336 -6.36 -5.00 -16.86
C LEU A 336 -7.14 -6.31 -17.04
N ASP A 337 -6.51 -7.45 -16.80
CA ASP A 337 -7.16 -8.75 -16.87
C ASP A 337 -8.24 -8.88 -15.80
N THR A 338 -9.48 -9.13 -16.21
CA THR A 338 -10.65 -9.26 -15.34
C THR A 338 -10.89 -10.67 -14.81
N THR A 339 -10.11 -11.66 -15.27
CA THR A 339 -10.20 -13.03 -14.76
C THR A 339 -9.81 -13.09 -13.28
N ALA A 340 -10.41 -13.96 -12.47
CA ALA A 340 -9.93 -14.14 -11.10
C ALA A 340 -8.52 -14.75 -11.12
N GLU A 341 -7.66 -14.34 -10.20
CA GLU A 341 -6.37 -15.02 -10.05
C GLU A 341 -6.60 -16.48 -9.66
N PRO A 342 -5.87 -17.43 -10.26
CA PRO A 342 -5.94 -18.82 -9.85
C PRO A 342 -5.35 -18.94 -8.45
N THR A 343 -6.22 -18.98 -7.44
CA THR A 343 -5.84 -19.31 -6.07
C THR A 343 -5.83 -20.83 -5.96
N GLY A 344 -4.66 -21.42 -5.71
CA GLY A 344 -4.53 -22.86 -5.43
C GLY A 344 -5.40 -23.27 -4.24
N LEU A 345 -5.85 -24.53 -4.22
CA LEU A 345 -6.59 -25.05 -3.06
C LEU A 345 -5.61 -25.22 -1.89
N PRO A 346 -5.88 -24.68 -0.68
CA PRO A 346 -4.96 -24.77 0.47
C PRO A 346 -4.57 -26.19 0.91
N SER A 347 -5.29 -27.21 0.40
CA SER A 347 -5.17 -28.62 0.80
C SER A 347 -4.47 -29.49 -0.25
N GLU A 348 -4.22 -28.97 -1.45
CA GLU A 348 -3.65 -29.72 -2.58
C GLU A 348 -2.28 -29.12 -2.95
N GLU A 349 -1.27 -29.98 -3.13
CA GLU A 349 -0.02 -29.54 -3.73
C GLU A 349 -0.27 -29.30 -5.22
N ASP A 350 -0.07 -28.07 -5.69
CA ASP A 350 -0.23 -27.73 -7.10
C ASP A 350 0.72 -28.57 -7.97
N ASP A 351 0.18 -29.15 -9.04
CA ASP A 351 0.98 -29.84 -10.04
C ASP A 351 2.04 -28.87 -10.62
N PRO A 352 3.27 -29.34 -10.90
CA PRO A 352 4.31 -28.48 -11.44
C PRO A 352 3.88 -27.90 -12.80
N PRO A 353 4.15 -26.61 -13.08
CA PRO A 353 3.69 -25.97 -14.30
C PRO A 353 4.27 -26.67 -15.54
N ALA A 354 3.41 -26.94 -16.52
CA ALA A 354 3.79 -27.64 -17.74
C ALA A 354 4.55 -26.74 -18.72
N SER A 355 4.26 -25.44 -18.70
CA SER A 355 4.87 -24.43 -19.55
C SER A 355 5.02 -23.08 -18.84
N ALA A 356 5.88 -22.21 -19.36
CA ALA A 356 6.06 -20.86 -18.80
C ALA A 356 4.77 -20.01 -18.90
N GLN A 357 3.87 -20.30 -19.84
CA GLN A 357 2.63 -19.55 -19.99
C GLN A 357 1.61 -19.85 -18.88
N ASP A 358 1.74 -21.01 -18.24
CA ASP A 358 0.87 -21.42 -17.14
C ASP A 358 1.20 -20.69 -15.83
N ILE A 359 2.30 -19.96 -15.77
CA ILE A 359 2.74 -19.20 -14.60
C ILE A 359 2.34 -17.73 -14.77
N SER A 360 1.33 -17.30 -14.04
CA SER A 360 0.90 -15.91 -14.00
C SER A 360 1.78 -15.04 -13.08
N LEU A 361 1.82 -13.75 -13.36
CA LEU A 361 2.31 -12.75 -12.43
C LEU A 361 1.23 -12.46 -11.39
N SER A 362 1.63 -12.05 -10.18
CA SER A 362 0.67 -11.53 -9.21
C SER A 362 0.11 -10.19 -9.70
N LYS A 363 -1.21 -10.02 -9.61
CA LYS A 363 -1.95 -8.85 -10.05
C LYS A 363 -1.63 -7.64 -9.19
N HIS A 364 -1.72 -7.75 -7.86
CA HIS A 364 -1.35 -6.64 -6.98
C HIS A 364 0.13 -6.30 -7.11
N GLY A 365 1.01 -7.30 -7.19
CA GLY A 365 2.44 -7.12 -7.42
C GLY A 365 2.72 -6.41 -8.74
N ALA A 366 2.00 -6.78 -9.80
CA ALA A 366 2.08 -6.11 -11.09
C ALA A 366 1.59 -4.66 -11.01
N LEU A 367 0.46 -4.41 -10.34
CA LEU A 367 -0.10 -3.08 -10.10
C LEU A 367 0.90 -2.16 -9.38
N PHE A 368 1.48 -2.63 -8.28
CA PHE A 368 2.48 -1.88 -7.53
C PHE A 368 3.75 -1.63 -8.35
N MET A 369 4.27 -2.64 -9.06
CA MET A 369 5.48 -2.48 -9.86
C MET A 369 5.26 -1.54 -11.05
N PHE A 370 4.11 -1.62 -11.72
CA PHE A 370 3.74 -0.72 -12.80
C PHE A 370 3.65 0.73 -12.30
N THR A 371 2.95 0.94 -11.18
CA THR A 371 2.79 2.28 -10.60
C THR A 371 4.11 2.84 -10.11
N ALA A 372 4.98 2.02 -9.52
CA ALA A 372 6.32 2.44 -9.12
C ALA A 372 7.14 2.98 -10.31
N ARG A 373 6.98 2.40 -11.51
CA ARG A 373 7.62 2.89 -12.74
C ARG A 373 7.02 4.24 -13.16
N GLU A 374 5.70 4.34 -13.27
CA GLU A 374 5.00 5.58 -13.67
C GLU A 374 5.29 6.74 -12.71
N VAL A 375 5.26 6.50 -11.40
CA VAL A 375 5.53 7.53 -10.39
C VAL A 375 7.00 7.94 -10.41
N SER A 376 7.92 7.03 -10.71
CA SER A 376 9.35 7.35 -10.85
C SER A 376 9.61 8.33 -12.01
N GLU A 377 8.83 8.28 -13.08
CA GLU A 377 8.89 9.26 -14.17
C GLU A 377 8.63 10.68 -13.67
N VAL A 378 7.62 10.86 -12.81
CA VAL A 378 7.25 12.17 -12.25
C VAL A 378 8.19 12.61 -11.12
N LEU A 379 8.52 11.71 -10.20
CA LEU A 379 9.32 12.07 -9.01
C LEU A 379 10.81 12.20 -9.33
N HIS A 380 11.32 11.42 -10.28
CA HIS A 380 12.75 11.30 -10.56
C HIS A 380 13.14 11.64 -12.00
N GLY A 381 12.17 11.94 -12.88
CA GLY A 381 12.46 12.24 -14.28
C GLY A 381 12.93 11.01 -15.07
N ALA A 382 12.51 9.80 -14.66
CA ALA A 382 12.77 8.59 -15.42
C ALA A 382 12.14 8.67 -16.82
N ARG A 383 12.72 7.95 -17.79
CA ARG A 383 12.21 7.94 -19.16
C ARG A 383 10.88 7.16 -19.21
N PRO A 384 9.87 7.63 -19.97
CA PRO A 384 8.65 6.88 -20.18
C PRO A 384 8.92 5.50 -20.77
N THR A 385 8.47 4.47 -20.07
CA THR A 385 8.63 3.06 -20.50
C THR A 385 7.32 2.36 -20.78
N ALA A 386 6.20 2.88 -20.27
CA ALA A 386 4.89 2.27 -20.43
C ALA A 386 4.01 3.01 -21.44
N PRO A 387 3.01 2.33 -22.01
CA PRO A 387 1.93 3.02 -22.73
C PRO A 387 1.10 3.89 -21.77
N PRO A 388 0.56 5.02 -22.25
CA PRO A 388 -0.26 5.89 -21.41
C PRO A 388 -1.54 5.18 -20.95
N ILE A 389 -1.85 5.29 -19.66
CA ILE A 389 -3.15 4.92 -19.10
C ILE A 389 -4.08 6.12 -19.24
N ASN A 390 -5.30 5.88 -19.73
CA ASN A 390 -6.40 6.84 -19.63
C ASN A 390 -7.28 6.51 -18.42
N ILE A 391 -8.03 7.51 -17.93
CA ILE A 391 -9.06 7.26 -16.91
C ILE A 391 -10.07 6.24 -17.43
N PHE A 392 -10.54 6.43 -18.67
CA PHE A 392 -11.43 5.49 -19.35
C PHE A 392 -10.78 4.91 -20.62
N PRO A 393 -10.89 3.59 -20.85
CA PRO A 393 -11.47 2.58 -19.94
C PRO A 393 -10.46 2.06 -18.90
N GLN A 394 -9.15 2.28 -19.08
CA GLN A 394 -8.13 1.50 -18.38
C GLN A 394 -8.16 1.69 -16.85
N HIS A 395 -8.07 2.92 -16.34
CA HIS A 395 -8.07 3.15 -14.88
C HIS A 395 -9.39 2.73 -14.24
N ALA A 396 -10.52 2.89 -14.95
CA ALA A 396 -11.81 2.38 -14.49
C ALA A 396 -11.83 0.85 -14.35
N THR A 397 -11.24 0.11 -15.29
CA THR A 397 -11.04 -1.34 -15.16
C THR A 397 -10.13 -1.69 -13.98
N VAL A 398 -9.03 -0.95 -13.78
CA VAL A 398 -8.17 -1.13 -12.60
C VAL A 398 -8.99 -0.94 -11.31
N LEU A 399 -9.77 0.13 -11.22
CA LEU A 399 -10.58 0.39 -10.04
C LEU A 399 -11.54 -0.78 -9.74
N GLN A 400 -12.19 -1.34 -10.77
CA GLN A 400 -13.11 -2.48 -10.62
C GLN A 400 -12.41 -3.80 -10.26
N ASN A 401 -11.17 -4.00 -10.73
CA ASN A 401 -10.44 -5.24 -10.48
C ASN A 401 -9.88 -5.34 -9.05
N TYR A 402 -9.56 -4.19 -8.42
CA TYR A 402 -8.81 -4.16 -7.16
C TYR A 402 -9.58 -3.54 -5.98
N ILE A 403 -10.70 -2.86 -6.24
CA ILE A 403 -11.61 -2.38 -5.21
C ILE A 403 -12.89 -3.19 -5.31
N ASP A 404 -13.39 -3.70 -4.19
CA ASP A 404 -14.65 -4.43 -4.15
C ASP A 404 -15.81 -3.44 -4.35
N VAL A 405 -16.26 -3.31 -5.59
CA VAL A 405 -17.38 -2.43 -5.97
C VAL A 405 -18.74 -3.11 -5.73
N ALA A 406 -18.78 -4.37 -5.27
CA ALA A 406 -20.03 -5.09 -5.07
C ALA A 406 -20.81 -4.56 -3.85
N ASP A 407 -20.11 -4.19 -2.78
CA ASP A 407 -20.69 -3.57 -1.59
C ASP A 407 -20.15 -2.15 -1.36
N PRO A 408 -20.96 -1.09 -1.54
CA PRO A 408 -20.55 0.28 -1.25
C PRO A 408 -20.01 0.51 0.17
N ALA A 409 -20.33 -0.35 1.13
CA ALA A 409 -19.83 -0.26 2.50
C ALA A 409 -18.39 -0.77 2.67
N THR A 410 -17.89 -1.63 1.77
CA THR A 410 -16.52 -2.16 1.80
C THR A 410 -15.54 -1.32 0.99
N ILE A 411 -16.03 -0.41 0.14
CA ILE A 411 -15.18 0.52 -0.59
C ILE A 411 -14.45 1.44 0.39
N GLY A 412 -13.12 1.43 0.37
CA GLY A 412 -12.25 2.22 1.24
C GLY A 412 -11.73 1.46 2.46
N THR A 413 -12.16 0.20 2.67
CA THR A 413 -11.63 -0.67 3.74
C THR A 413 -10.48 -1.56 3.27
N GLN A 414 -10.11 -1.50 1.99
CA GLN A 414 -8.94 -2.19 1.44
C GLN A 414 -7.65 -1.63 2.04
N GLU A 415 -6.54 -2.36 1.86
CA GLU A 415 -5.21 -1.96 2.31
C GLU A 415 -4.83 -0.60 1.71
N GLU A 416 -4.34 0.30 2.57
CA GLU A 416 -4.01 1.68 2.17
C GLU A 416 -3.00 1.75 1.02
N ALA A 417 -2.11 0.76 0.92
CA ALA A 417 -1.13 0.65 -0.17
C ALA A 417 -1.81 0.47 -1.54
N ILE A 418 -2.88 -0.33 -1.61
CA ILE A 418 -3.66 -0.54 -2.84
C ILE A 418 -4.35 0.77 -3.22
N ILE A 419 -5.03 1.39 -2.26
CA ILE A 419 -5.77 2.64 -2.49
C ILE A 419 -4.83 3.77 -2.94
N ASP A 420 -3.67 3.96 -2.27
CA ASP A 420 -2.65 4.93 -2.66
C ASP A 420 -2.18 4.72 -4.10
N THR A 421 -1.96 3.45 -4.48
CA THR A 421 -1.48 3.06 -5.80
C THR A 421 -2.49 3.36 -6.90
N ILE A 422 -3.75 2.98 -6.69
CA ILE A 422 -4.83 3.23 -7.65
C ILE A 422 -5.08 4.73 -7.80
N ILE A 423 -5.14 5.48 -6.70
CA ILE A 423 -5.33 6.93 -6.75
C ILE A 423 -4.14 7.60 -7.45
N ALA A 424 -2.90 7.18 -7.16
CA ALA A 424 -1.72 7.72 -7.81
C ALA A 424 -1.80 7.56 -9.34
N LEU A 425 -2.15 6.38 -9.85
CA LEU A 425 -2.35 6.18 -11.29
C LEU A 425 -3.41 7.12 -11.87
N GLY A 426 -4.55 7.27 -11.19
CA GLY A 426 -5.62 8.19 -11.61
C GLY A 426 -5.14 9.65 -11.68
N LEU A 427 -4.41 10.09 -10.65
CA LEU A 427 -3.83 11.45 -10.61
C LEU A 427 -2.79 11.68 -11.71
N LEU A 428 -1.96 10.68 -12.00
CA LEU A 428 -0.99 10.76 -13.10
C LEU A 428 -1.69 10.88 -14.45
N SER A 429 -2.72 10.07 -14.69
CA SER A 429 -3.56 10.17 -15.91
C SER A 429 -4.21 11.54 -16.04
N LEU A 430 -4.78 12.08 -14.95
CA LEU A 430 -5.34 13.44 -14.91
C LEU A 430 -4.29 14.50 -15.26
N SER A 431 -3.09 14.42 -14.70
CA SER A 431 -2.03 15.41 -14.93
C SER A 431 -1.56 15.45 -16.39
N LYS A 432 -1.65 14.31 -17.09
CA LYS A 432 -1.33 14.17 -18.51
C LYS A 432 -2.54 14.50 -19.42
N ASN A 433 -3.69 14.88 -18.84
CA ASN A 433 -4.98 15.07 -19.51
C ASN A 433 -5.47 13.81 -20.29
N ASN A 434 -5.10 12.63 -19.78
CA ASN A 434 -5.49 11.34 -20.34
C ASN A 434 -6.82 10.90 -19.74
N ILE A 435 -7.90 11.62 -20.07
CA ILE A 435 -9.24 11.26 -19.59
C ILE A 435 -9.78 10.04 -20.34
N GLY A 436 -9.62 10.01 -21.66
CA GLY A 436 -10.29 9.02 -22.51
C GLY A 436 -11.80 9.26 -22.60
N GLU A 437 -12.53 8.27 -23.11
CA GLU A 437 -13.99 8.30 -23.23
C GLU A 437 -14.57 7.08 -22.50
N PRO A 438 -15.58 7.26 -21.63
CA PRO A 438 -16.28 6.15 -21.00
C PRO A 438 -17.11 5.38 -22.05
N ASP A 439 -17.26 4.08 -21.86
CA ASP A 439 -18.08 3.21 -22.70
C ASP A 439 -19.58 3.58 -22.59
N SER A 440 -20.00 4.05 -21.42
CA SER A 440 -21.35 4.53 -21.16
C SER A 440 -21.44 5.51 -19.99
N ASP A 441 -22.55 6.25 -19.90
CA ASP A 441 -22.85 7.14 -18.78
C ASP A 441 -22.93 6.38 -17.45
N GLU A 442 -23.33 5.10 -17.47
CA GLU A 442 -23.32 4.22 -16.29
C GLU A 442 -21.90 3.89 -15.84
N GLN A 443 -20.97 3.58 -16.76
CA GLN A 443 -19.57 3.33 -16.40
C GLN A 443 -18.91 4.58 -15.81
N PHE A 444 -19.21 5.75 -16.38
CA PHE A 444 -18.77 7.04 -15.84
C PHE A 444 -19.31 7.27 -14.42
N THR A 445 -20.61 7.03 -14.22
CA THR A 445 -21.27 7.17 -12.92
C THR A 445 -20.69 6.20 -11.89
N LEU A 446 -20.49 4.93 -12.25
CA LEU A 446 -19.91 3.90 -11.38
C LEU A 446 -18.48 4.26 -10.94
N TYR A 447 -17.68 4.80 -11.85
CA TYR A 447 -16.33 5.29 -11.54
C TYR A 447 -16.37 6.43 -10.51
N LEU A 448 -17.26 7.41 -10.71
CA LEU A 448 -17.41 8.52 -9.79
C LEU A 448 -17.95 8.08 -8.42
N GLN A 449 -18.92 7.15 -8.39
CA GLN A 449 -19.41 6.56 -7.14
C GLN A 449 -18.27 5.88 -6.37
N SER A 450 -17.50 5.02 -7.04
CA SER A 450 -16.40 4.27 -6.43
C SER A 450 -15.31 5.21 -5.88
N THR A 451 -14.85 6.17 -6.67
CA THR A 451 -13.83 7.14 -6.22
C THR A 451 -14.35 8.09 -5.13
N SER A 452 -15.64 8.46 -5.18
CA SER A 452 -16.27 9.26 -4.12
C SER A 452 -16.34 8.48 -2.81
N LEU A 453 -16.70 7.20 -2.83
CA LEU A 453 -16.74 6.35 -1.65
C LEU A 453 -15.35 6.13 -1.05
N LEU A 454 -14.30 5.97 -1.88
CA LEU A 454 -12.92 6.02 -1.39
C LEU A 454 -12.63 7.32 -0.63
N SER A 455 -13.15 8.46 -1.11
CA SER A 455 -12.97 9.75 -0.43
C SER A 455 -13.72 9.87 0.90
N ALA A 456 -14.79 9.10 1.10
CA ALA A 456 -15.58 9.09 2.32
C ALA A 456 -15.06 8.09 3.36
N ASN A 457 -14.74 6.88 2.91
CA ASN A 457 -14.55 5.71 3.76
C ASN A 457 -13.08 5.40 4.06
N SER A 458 -12.13 5.92 3.28
CA SER A 458 -10.71 5.60 3.52
C SER A 458 -10.24 6.08 4.91
N PRO A 459 -9.51 5.24 5.67
CA PRO A 459 -9.02 5.61 7.01
C PRO A 459 -8.03 6.78 6.96
N SER A 460 -7.11 6.77 5.99
CA SER A 460 -6.15 7.85 5.76
C SER A 460 -6.84 9.15 5.31
N PRO A 461 -6.73 10.26 6.08
CA PRO A 461 -7.21 11.57 5.65
C PRO A 461 -6.57 12.06 4.34
N THR A 462 -5.32 11.66 4.10
CA THR A 462 -4.57 12.03 2.89
C THR A 462 -5.15 11.33 1.66
N LEU A 463 -5.42 10.02 1.74
CA LEU A 463 -6.10 9.30 0.66
C LEU A 463 -7.49 9.87 0.38
N ARG A 464 -8.24 10.24 1.43
CA ARG A 464 -9.56 10.88 1.27
C ARG A 464 -9.49 12.16 0.45
N TYR A 465 -8.50 13.02 0.73
CA TYR A 465 -8.29 14.25 -0.04
C TYR A 465 -7.97 13.97 -1.52
N HIS A 466 -7.07 13.03 -1.79
CA HIS A 466 -6.64 12.70 -3.15
C HIS A 466 -7.75 12.02 -3.96
N ALA A 467 -8.51 11.12 -3.35
CA ALA A 467 -9.71 10.52 -3.94
C ALA A 467 -10.75 11.59 -4.28
N HIS A 468 -11.04 12.51 -3.34
CA HIS A 468 -11.97 13.61 -3.60
C HIS A 468 -11.52 14.49 -4.78
N TYR A 469 -10.22 14.80 -4.84
CA TYR A 469 -9.67 15.60 -5.94
C TYR A 469 -9.78 14.87 -7.30
N LEU A 470 -9.52 13.56 -7.33
CA LEU A 470 -9.69 12.71 -8.50
C LEU A 470 -11.15 12.72 -8.96
N THR A 471 -12.10 12.40 -8.08
CA THR A 471 -13.54 12.42 -8.37
C THR A 471 -14.01 13.77 -8.91
N ALA A 472 -13.66 14.86 -8.23
CA ALA A 472 -14.10 16.20 -8.62
C ALA A 472 -13.51 16.65 -9.97
N SER A 473 -12.32 16.17 -10.34
CA SER A 473 -11.67 16.52 -11.60
C SER A 473 -12.18 15.67 -12.76
N VAL A 474 -12.42 14.37 -12.53
CA VAL A 474 -13.03 13.48 -13.53
C VAL A 474 -14.48 13.88 -13.79
N LEU A 475 -15.26 14.25 -12.76
CA LEU A 475 -16.61 14.77 -12.93
C LEU A 475 -16.62 15.94 -13.92
N ARG A 476 -15.77 16.95 -13.68
CA ARG A 476 -15.63 18.15 -14.53
C ARG A 476 -15.10 17.88 -15.93
N SER A 477 -14.42 16.76 -16.14
CA SER A 477 -13.90 16.41 -17.47
C SER A 477 -14.99 15.94 -18.46
N HIS A 478 -16.17 15.58 -17.96
CA HIS A 478 -17.25 15.09 -18.81
C HIS A 478 -17.88 16.23 -19.63
N PRO A 479 -18.02 16.10 -20.96
CA PRO A 479 -18.47 17.20 -21.82
C PRO A 479 -19.94 17.58 -21.63
N SER A 480 -20.79 16.64 -21.19
CA SER A 480 -22.23 16.88 -20.99
C SER A 480 -22.54 17.42 -19.59
N ASP A 481 -22.99 18.68 -19.52
CA ASP A 481 -23.46 19.33 -18.29
C ASP A 481 -24.62 18.58 -17.64
N THR A 482 -25.50 17.99 -18.44
CA THR A 482 -26.67 17.23 -17.96
C THR A 482 -26.22 15.99 -17.19
N VAL A 483 -25.20 15.29 -17.67
CA VAL A 483 -24.66 14.10 -16.99
C VAL A 483 -23.99 14.52 -15.68
N ARG A 484 -23.19 15.60 -15.70
CA ARG A 484 -22.56 16.14 -14.46
C ARG A 484 -23.61 16.54 -13.42
N LEU A 485 -24.64 17.27 -13.83
CA LEU A 485 -25.74 17.69 -12.95
C LEU A 485 -26.55 16.48 -12.44
N SER A 486 -26.82 15.50 -13.30
CA SER A 486 -27.56 14.28 -12.93
C SER A 486 -26.84 13.52 -11.83
N PHE A 487 -25.52 13.36 -11.94
CA PHE A 487 -24.70 12.72 -10.91
C PHE A 487 -24.72 13.48 -9.57
N ILE A 488 -24.58 14.81 -9.61
CA ILE A 488 -24.64 15.67 -8.42
C ILE A 488 -26.02 15.55 -7.75
N ARG A 489 -27.10 15.63 -8.53
CA ARG A 489 -28.48 15.50 -8.02
C ARG A 489 -28.69 14.14 -7.38
N ASP A 490 -28.32 13.06 -8.07
CA ASP A 490 -28.47 11.69 -7.56
C ASP A 490 -27.72 11.48 -6.26
N THR A 491 -26.51 12.04 -6.14
CA THR A 491 -25.74 12.01 -4.89
C THR A 491 -26.44 12.77 -3.76
N LEU A 492 -27.03 13.94 -4.02
CA LEU A 492 -27.76 14.69 -3.00
C LEU A 492 -29.07 13.99 -2.58
N GLU A 493 -29.74 13.33 -3.52
CA GLU A 493 -31.06 12.71 -3.31
C GLU A 493 -30.99 11.32 -2.66
N HIS A 494 -30.10 10.45 -3.16
CA HIS A 494 -30.11 9.02 -2.82
C HIS A 494 -28.92 8.55 -1.98
N CYS A 495 -27.86 9.37 -1.83
CA CYS A 495 -26.68 8.93 -1.08
C CYS A 495 -26.97 8.83 0.43
N PRO A 496 -26.63 7.71 1.10
CA PRO A 496 -26.81 7.59 2.55
C PRO A 496 -25.71 8.29 3.37
N TYR A 497 -24.63 8.73 2.72
CA TYR A 497 -23.44 9.28 3.37
C TYR A 497 -23.45 10.82 3.36
N GLU A 498 -23.70 11.44 4.51
CA GLU A 498 -23.83 12.90 4.64
C GLU A 498 -22.54 13.67 4.28
N ASN A 499 -21.36 13.07 4.53
CA ASN A 499 -20.09 13.62 4.08
C ASN A 499 -19.96 13.65 2.55
N LEU A 500 -20.53 12.67 1.83
CA LEU A 500 -20.57 12.69 0.36
C LEU A 500 -21.55 13.74 -0.17
N LYS A 501 -22.69 13.92 0.50
CA LYS A 501 -23.59 15.04 0.17
C LYS A 501 -22.88 16.38 0.32
N ALA A 502 -22.11 16.56 1.40
CA ALA A 502 -21.27 17.75 1.58
C ALA A 502 -20.25 17.93 0.44
N CYS A 503 -19.64 16.85 -0.05
CA CYS A 503 -18.78 16.89 -1.24
C CYS A 503 -19.55 17.27 -2.50
N ALA A 504 -20.78 16.78 -2.69
CA ALA A 504 -21.64 17.11 -3.83
C ALA A 504 -22.00 18.61 -3.87
N VAL A 505 -22.23 19.24 -2.70
CA VAL A 505 -22.35 20.71 -2.61
C VAL A 505 -21.08 21.40 -3.12
N GLY A 506 -19.91 20.85 -2.78
CA GLY A 506 -18.62 21.32 -3.28
C GLY A 506 -18.47 21.21 -4.80
N TRP A 507 -18.91 20.09 -5.38
CA TRP A 507 -18.90 19.87 -6.84
C TRP A 507 -19.83 20.87 -7.56
N LEU A 508 -21.07 21.02 -7.07
CA LEU A 508 -22.04 21.98 -7.59
C LEU A 508 -21.50 23.41 -7.55
N LYS A 509 -20.91 23.80 -6.41
CA LYS A 509 -20.25 25.11 -6.25
C LYS A 509 -19.16 25.32 -7.29
N GLY A 510 -18.34 24.29 -7.56
CA GLY A 510 -17.29 24.33 -8.57
C GLY A 510 -17.84 24.63 -9.97
N GLU A 511 -18.83 23.86 -10.40
CA GLU A 511 -19.50 24.02 -11.70
C GLU A 511 -20.12 25.42 -11.85
N ILE A 512 -20.81 25.92 -10.82
CA ILE A 512 -21.45 27.24 -10.87
C ILE A 512 -20.44 28.37 -10.96
N ILE A 513 -19.35 28.32 -10.17
CA ILE A 513 -18.33 29.38 -10.18
C ILE A 513 -17.58 29.40 -11.51
N GLU A 514 -17.23 28.22 -12.04
CA GLU A 514 -16.52 28.09 -13.31
C GLU A 514 -17.37 28.56 -14.50
N ALA A 515 -18.67 28.23 -14.49
CA ALA A 515 -19.62 28.68 -15.50
C ALA A 515 -19.94 30.19 -15.41
N ASN A 516 -19.81 30.80 -14.22
CA ASN A 516 -20.19 32.19 -13.96
C ASN A 516 -19.04 33.03 -13.34
N PRO A 517 -17.96 33.30 -14.09
CA PRO A 517 -16.84 34.07 -13.59
C PRO A 517 -17.23 35.53 -13.25
N PRO A 518 -16.63 36.16 -12.21
CA PRO A 518 -16.99 37.52 -11.77
C PRO A 518 -16.78 38.62 -12.82
N THR A 519 -15.88 38.36 -13.78
CA THR A 519 -15.66 39.22 -14.95
C THR A 519 -15.98 38.40 -16.20
N PRO A 520 -16.91 38.83 -17.07
CA PRO A 520 -17.18 38.14 -18.32
C PRO A 520 -15.91 38.10 -19.17
N LEU A 521 -15.39 36.91 -19.45
CA LEU A 521 -14.34 36.73 -20.45
C LEU A 521 -14.91 37.16 -21.81
N PRO A 522 -14.18 37.94 -22.63
CA PRO A 522 -14.63 38.22 -23.99
C PRO A 522 -14.83 36.91 -24.74
N ALA A 523 -15.96 36.79 -25.44
CA ALA A 523 -16.47 35.58 -26.11
C ALA A 523 -15.53 34.95 -27.17
N SER A 524 -14.31 35.45 -27.34
CA SER A 524 -13.27 34.93 -28.24
C SER A 524 -12.11 34.23 -27.51
N ALA A 525 -12.12 34.15 -26.17
CA ALA A 525 -10.99 33.61 -25.39
C ALA A 525 -11.21 32.18 -24.84
N SER A 526 -12.39 31.56 -25.03
CA SER A 526 -12.65 30.17 -24.64
C SER A 526 -11.99 29.12 -25.56
N ALA A 527 -11.18 29.56 -26.52
CA ALA A 527 -10.36 28.71 -27.37
C ALA A 527 -8.87 29.10 -27.24
N SER A 528 -8.27 28.91 -26.07
CA SER A 528 -6.83 28.65 -25.92
C SER A 528 -6.45 28.40 -24.45
N ALA A 529 -6.24 27.14 -24.11
CA ALA A 529 -5.21 26.80 -23.14
C ALA A 529 -3.83 27.19 -23.73
N PRO A 530 -2.82 27.52 -22.90
CA PRO A 530 -1.52 27.94 -23.40
C PRO A 530 -0.75 26.71 -23.92
N ALA A 531 -0.89 26.40 -25.20
CA ALA A 531 0.06 25.56 -25.90
C ALA A 531 1.28 26.41 -26.27
N ALA A 532 2.43 26.09 -25.66
CA ALA A 532 3.70 26.65 -26.05
C ALA A 532 4.00 26.37 -27.53
N GLU A 533 4.53 27.41 -28.17
CA GLU A 533 4.78 27.62 -29.59
C GLU A 533 5.53 26.50 -30.32
N LEU A 534 5.13 26.21 -31.57
CA LEU A 534 6.03 26.03 -32.74
C LEU A 534 5.23 26.08 -34.06
N SER A 535 5.56 27.11 -34.86
CA SER A 535 5.35 27.40 -36.30
C SER A 535 5.29 26.18 -37.24
N SER A 536 4.68 26.15 -38.44
CA SER A 536 4.05 27.13 -39.37
C SER A 536 3.60 26.35 -40.63
N GLU A 537 2.46 26.68 -41.26
CA GLU A 537 2.27 26.90 -42.73
C GLU A 537 0.79 26.86 -43.19
N SER A 538 0.33 28.03 -43.67
CA SER A 538 -0.65 28.39 -44.74
C SER A 538 -2.08 27.80 -44.88
N PRO A 539 -3.03 28.59 -45.44
CA PRO A 539 -4.48 28.43 -45.23
C PRO A 539 -5.25 27.92 -46.46
N ALA A 540 -6.35 27.17 -46.23
CA ALA A 540 -7.39 26.92 -47.22
C ALA A 540 -8.79 26.97 -46.55
N PRO A 541 -9.87 27.35 -47.28
CA PRO A 541 -10.99 28.08 -46.70
C PRO A 541 -12.21 27.22 -46.31
N LEU A 542 -12.85 27.65 -45.22
CA LEU A 542 -14.29 27.67 -44.92
C LEU A 542 -15.15 26.43 -45.25
N SER A 543 -15.46 25.68 -44.21
CA SER A 543 -16.82 25.19 -43.96
C SER A 543 -17.35 25.85 -42.69
N THR A 544 -18.23 26.83 -42.87
CA THR A 544 -19.12 27.39 -41.84
C THR A 544 -20.07 26.31 -41.37
N ASP A 545 -19.85 25.81 -40.16
CA ASP A 545 -20.86 25.31 -39.22
C ASP A 545 -20.19 25.27 -37.84
N GLN A 546 -19.93 26.44 -37.27
CA GLN A 546 -19.69 26.57 -35.84
C GLN A 546 -21.04 26.46 -35.17
N GLU A 547 -21.42 25.24 -34.75
CA GLU A 547 -22.51 25.03 -33.80
C GLU A 547 -22.29 25.96 -32.61
N ALA A 548 -23.20 26.93 -32.43
CA ALA A 548 -23.24 27.75 -31.25
C ALA A 548 -23.51 26.81 -30.06
N LYS A 549 -22.46 26.48 -29.29
CA LYS A 549 -22.59 25.71 -28.06
C LYS A 549 -23.67 26.37 -27.20
N ASP A 550 -24.73 25.62 -26.89
CA ASP A 550 -25.77 26.07 -25.97
C ASP A 550 -25.14 26.53 -24.65
N PRO A 551 -25.69 27.57 -23.99
CA PRO A 551 -25.16 28.04 -22.73
C PRO A 551 -25.19 26.92 -21.69
N SER A 552 -24.12 26.80 -20.91
CA SER A 552 -24.00 25.78 -19.87
C SER A 552 -25.21 25.80 -18.93
N ILE A 553 -25.72 24.63 -18.54
CA ILE A 553 -26.90 24.52 -17.66
C ILE A 553 -26.64 25.23 -16.32
N PHE A 554 -25.38 25.25 -15.88
CA PHE A 554 -24.92 25.92 -14.66
C PHE A 554 -24.90 27.46 -14.74
N THR A 555 -25.11 28.05 -15.92
CA THR A 555 -25.32 29.50 -16.09
C THR A 555 -26.79 29.91 -15.95
N THR A 556 -27.68 28.94 -15.84
CA THR A 556 -29.13 29.14 -15.77
C THR A 556 -29.69 28.74 -14.40
N PRO A 557 -30.90 29.20 -14.03
CA PRO A 557 -31.53 28.79 -12.77
C PRO A 557 -31.84 27.28 -12.71
N LEU A 558 -31.86 26.58 -13.85
CA LEU A 558 -32.27 25.17 -13.95
C LEU A 558 -31.44 24.24 -13.06
N ALA A 559 -30.11 24.43 -13.04
CA ALA A 559 -29.23 23.61 -12.21
C ALA A 559 -29.60 23.77 -10.73
N LEU A 560 -29.73 25.01 -10.25
CA LEU A 560 -30.06 25.31 -8.86
C LEU A 560 -31.48 24.87 -8.49
N SER A 561 -32.48 25.15 -9.32
CA SER A 561 -33.87 24.77 -9.02
C SER A 561 -34.05 23.26 -8.96
N THR A 562 -33.30 22.51 -9.76
CA THR A 562 -33.36 21.03 -9.76
C THR A 562 -32.77 20.42 -8.49
N VAL A 563 -31.71 21.03 -7.91
CA VAL A 563 -31.03 20.50 -6.72
C VAL A 563 -31.49 21.15 -5.41
N ALA A 564 -32.14 22.32 -5.47
CA ALA A 564 -32.57 23.09 -4.30
C ALA A 564 -33.42 22.30 -3.28
N PRO A 565 -34.39 21.44 -3.68
CA PRO A 565 -35.16 20.64 -2.73
C PRO A 565 -34.30 19.66 -1.91
N HIS A 566 -33.17 19.22 -2.46
CA HIS A 566 -32.24 18.30 -1.81
C HIS A 566 -31.13 19.05 -1.04
N LEU A 567 -30.79 20.28 -1.46
CA LEU A 567 -29.89 21.15 -0.70
C LEU A 567 -30.58 21.67 0.56
N PHE A 568 -31.85 22.06 0.45
CA PHE A 568 -32.64 22.68 1.51
C PHE A 568 -33.89 21.82 1.81
N PRO A 569 -33.73 20.58 2.32
CA PRO A 569 -34.86 19.74 2.69
C PRO A 569 -35.69 20.38 3.80
N ASP A 570 -36.96 20.01 3.91
CA ASP A 570 -37.81 20.48 5.01
C ASP A 570 -37.37 19.82 6.34
N LEU A 571 -36.78 20.62 7.22
CA LEU A 571 -36.24 20.16 8.50
C LEU A 571 -37.25 20.26 9.66
N THR A 572 -38.48 20.72 9.40
CA THR A 572 -39.50 20.93 10.44
C THR A 572 -39.84 19.65 11.20
N HIS A 573 -39.81 18.49 10.53
CA HIS A 573 -40.11 17.20 11.13
C HIS A 573 -38.85 16.48 11.64
N ASP A 574 -37.75 16.51 10.88
CA ASP A 574 -36.52 15.77 11.18
C ASP A 574 -35.84 16.23 12.47
N LEU A 575 -35.84 17.55 12.72
CA LEU A 575 -35.27 18.12 13.93
C LEU A 575 -36.28 18.19 15.08
N ALA A 576 -37.53 17.75 14.88
CA ALA A 576 -38.59 17.74 15.89
C ALA A 576 -38.93 16.34 16.41
N ALA A 577 -37.99 15.39 16.34
CA ALA A 577 -38.18 14.02 16.83
C ALA A 577 -38.58 14.01 18.32
N PRO A 578 -39.33 12.97 18.78
CA PRO A 578 -39.94 12.96 20.11
C PRO A 578 -38.92 12.92 21.25
N SER A 579 -37.70 12.45 21.00
CA SER A 579 -36.60 12.51 21.97
C SER A 579 -35.55 13.54 21.55
N LEU A 580 -35.05 14.29 22.55
CA LEU A 580 -34.00 15.30 22.35
C LEU A 580 -32.69 14.67 21.86
N VAL A 581 -32.38 13.49 22.37
CA VAL A 581 -31.19 12.68 22.11
C VAL A 581 -31.13 12.18 20.66
N GLU A 582 -32.22 11.60 20.18
CA GLU A 582 -32.33 11.10 18.81
C GLU A 582 -32.25 12.27 17.82
N SER A 583 -32.95 13.37 18.12
CA SER A 583 -32.86 14.60 17.32
C SER A 583 -31.42 15.12 17.25
N TYR A 584 -30.69 15.08 18.37
CA TYR A 584 -29.31 15.56 18.45
C TYR A 584 -28.34 14.63 17.71
N THR A 585 -28.54 13.32 17.81
CA THR A 585 -27.77 12.32 17.07
C THR A 585 -27.94 12.49 15.56
N ASN A 586 -29.19 12.65 15.08
CA ASN A 586 -29.49 12.90 13.67
C ASN A 586 -28.93 14.24 13.17
N PHE A 587 -28.88 15.24 14.06
CA PHE A 587 -28.23 16.51 13.77
C PHE A 587 -26.71 16.36 13.62
N LYS A 588 -26.04 15.61 14.50
CA LYS A 588 -24.59 15.38 14.43
C LYS A 588 -24.18 14.70 13.12
N THR A 589 -24.96 13.73 12.65
CA THR A 589 -24.67 13.05 11.37
C THR A 589 -24.82 13.97 10.17
N SER A 590 -25.81 14.87 10.17
CA SER A 590 -26.11 15.81 9.06
C SER A 590 -25.37 17.15 9.14
N LEU A 591 -24.69 17.46 10.26
CA LEU A 591 -24.03 18.75 10.50
C LEU A 591 -23.06 19.16 9.38
N SER A 592 -22.25 18.21 8.90
CA SER A 592 -21.26 18.49 7.84
C SER A 592 -21.93 18.92 6.52
N PHE A 593 -23.04 18.29 6.16
CA PHE A 593 -23.85 18.66 5.01
C PHE A 593 -24.54 20.01 5.21
N CYS A 594 -25.18 20.23 6.37
CA CYS A 594 -25.80 21.52 6.70
C CYS A 594 -24.80 22.69 6.60
N LEU A 595 -23.60 22.53 7.15
CA LEU A 595 -22.56 23.55 7.07
C LEU A 595 -22.10 23.78 5.62
N ALA A 596 -21.93 22.73 4.82
CA ALA A 596 -21.56 22.87 3.41
C ALA A 596 -22.64 23.63 2.62
N THR A 597 -23.91 23.25 2.78
CA THR A 597 -25.07 23.90 2.17
C THR A 597 -25.19 25.37 2.59
N LEU A 598 -25.09 25.67 3.89
CA LEU A 598 -25.20 27.05 4.37
C LEU A 598 -24.05 27.93 3.88
N ASN A 599 -22.82 27.41 3.81
CA ASN A 599 -21.69 28.15 3.25
C ASN A 599 -21.85 28.39 1.74
N PHE A 600 -22.37 27.41 1.01
CA PHE A 600 -22.69 27.57 -0.40
C PHE A 600 -23.81 28.61 -0.60
N TYR A 601 -24.86 28.57 0.23
CA TYR A 601 -25.93 29.55 0.17
C TYR A 601 -25.44 30.96 0.52
N TYR A 602 -24.58 31.08 1.54
CA TYR A 602 -23.93 32.35 1.87
C TYR A 602 -23.11 32.91 0.70
N LEU A 603 -22.41 32.06 -0.05
CA LEU A 603 -21.72 32.47 -1.28
C LEU A 603 -22.71 33.00 -2.32
N LEU A 604 -23.83 32.31 -2.56
CA LEU A 604 -24.85 32.76 -3.52
C LEU A 604 -25.46 34.12 -3.13
N LEU A 605 -25.67 34.36 -1.83
CA LEU A 605 -26.18 35.62 -1.29
C LEU A 605 -25.18 36.79 -1.39
N CYS A 606 -23.88 36.49 -1.33
CA CYS A 606 -22.84 37.51 -1.41
C CYS A 606 -22.44 37.84 -2.85
N ALA A 607 -22.51 36.85 -3.74
CA ALA A 607 -22.09 36.94 -5.13
C ALA A 607 -23.17 37.58 -6.00
N LYS A 608 -23.29 38.91 -5.92
CA LYS A 608 -24.35 39.69 -6.63
C LYS A 608 -24.40 39.46 -8.13
N HIS A 609 -23.28 39.12 -8.76
CA HIS A 609 -23.24 38.81 -10.20
C HIS A 609 -24.00 37.53 -10.56
N LEU A 610 -24.25 36.64 -9.58
CA LEU A 610 -25.02 35.40 -9.73
C LEU A 610 -26.53 35.58 -9.50
N HIS A 611 -26.96 36.66 -8.83
CA HIS A 611 -28.37 36.84 -8.43
C HIS A 611 -29.32 36.78 -9.64
N LYS A 612 -28.98 37.49 -10.72
CA LYS A 612 -29.82 37.57 -11.92
C LYS A 612 -29.70 36.34 -12.83
N PRO A 613 -28.49 35.82 -13.16
CA PRO A 613 -28.37 34.63 -14.02
C PRO A 613 -29.00 33.38 -13.42
N LEU A 614 -28.87 33.20 -12.10
CA LEU A 614 -29.30 31.97 -11.41
C LEU A 614 -30.62 32.10 -10.65
N ASP A 615 -31.25 33.28 -10.69
CA ASP A 615 -32.48 33.60 -9.95
C ASP A 615 -32.42 33.22 -8.46
N VAL A 616 -31.38 33.70 -7.77
CA VAL A 616 -31.19 33.44 -6.33
C VAL A 616 -32.39 33.89 -5.47
N PRO A 617 -33.04 35.05 -5.74
CA PRO A 617 -34.28 35.42 -5.05
C PRO A 617 -35.42 34.43 -5.28
N GLY A 618 -35.64 33.99 -6.53
CA GLY A 618 -36.66 33.01 -6.88
C GLY A 618 -36.43 31.68 -6.15
N MET A 619 -35.20 31.16 -6.20
CA MET A 619 -34.80 29.94 -5.48
C MET A 619 -35.11 30.02 -3.97
N HIS A 620 -34.83 31.16 -3.32
CA HIS A 620 -35.11 31.35 -1.90
C HIS A 620 -36.62 31.28 -1.58
N GLN A 621 -37.44 31.92 -2.39
CA GLN A 621 -38.89 32.02 -2.17
C GLN A 621 -39.61 30.72 -2.54
N GLU A 622 -39.26 30.12 -3.68
CA GLU A 622 -39.93 28.92 -4.21
C GLU A 622 -39.71 27.68 -3.35
N ASN A 623 -38.56 27.57 -2.68
CA ASN A 623 -38.21 26.44 -1.81
C ASN A 623 -38.47 26.72 -0.32
N ASP A 624 -39.09 27.86 0.03
CA ASP A 624 -39.34 28.30 1.41
C ASP A 624 -38.12 28.15 2.34
N ILE A 625 -36.91 28.48 1.85
CA ILE A 625 -35.66 28.22 2.59
C ILE A 625 -35.66 28.89 3.97
N GLY A 626 -36.32 30.05 4.09
CA GLY A 626 -36.50 30.74 5.36
C GLY A 626 -37.33 29.94 6.37
N GLY A 627 -38.49 29.44 5.94
CA GLY A 627 -39.46 28.76 6.81
C GLY A 627 -39.16 27.29 7.05
N SER A 628 -38.81 26.53 6.01
CA SER A 628 -38.65 25.07 6.06
C SER A 628 -37.24 24.61 6.45
N TYR A 629 -36.22 25.45 6.26
CA TYR A 629 -34.81 25.08 6.49
C TYR A 629 -34.13 25.92 7.58
N LEU A 630 -34.05 27.24 7.42
CA LEU A 630 -33.31 28.12 8.35
C LEU A 630 -33.98 28.22 9.72
N TRP A 631 -35.30 28.40 9.76
CA TRP A 631 -36.03 28.55 11.02
C TRP A 631 -35.97 27.28 11.89
N PRO A 632 -36.21 26.05 11.38
CA PRO A 632 -36.08 24.83 12.17
C PRO A 632 -34.67 24.61 12.70
N LEU A 633 -33.63 24.89 11.89
CA LEU A 633 -32.23 24.81 12.34
C LEU A 633 -31.97 25.75 13.51
N ARG A 634 -32.45 27.00 13.44
CA ARG A 634 -32.30 27.97 14.54
C ARG A 634 -33.01 27.50 15.82
N GLN A 635 -34.21 26.95 15.71
CA GLN A 635 -34.93 26.40 16.86
C GLN A 635 -34.19 25.19 17.46
N ALA A 636 -33.72 24.28 16.62
CA ALA A 636 -32.99 23.09 17.04
C ALA A 636 -31.70 23.46 17.78
N VAL A 637 -30.93 24.42 17.28
CA VAL A 637 -29.72 24.94 17.92
C VAL A 637 -30.00 25.48 19.33
N GLY A 638 -31.07 26.26 19.50
CA GLY A 638 -31.47 26.77 20.82
C GLY A 638 -31.80 25.63 21.79
N ARG A 639 -32.60 24.66 21.33
CA ARG A 639 -32.99 23.49 22.11
C ARG A 639 -31.80 22.59 22.49
N PHE A 640 -30.88 22.34 21.56
CA PHE A 640 -29.69 21.53 21.81
C PHE A 640 -28.71 22.23 22.74
N ARG A 641 -28.56 23.55 22.62
CA ARG A 641 -27.77 24.34 23.57
C ARG A 641 -28.28 24.15 24.99
N GLU A 642 -29.58 24.32 25.23
CA GLU A 642 -30.19 24.13 26.55
C GLU A 642 -29.99 22.69 27.05
N GLY A 643 -30.08 21.70 26.14
CA GLY A 643 -29.83 20.30 26.49
C GLY A 643 -28.38 19.96 26.86
N LEU A 644 -27.41 20.72 26.36
CA LEU A 644 -25.96 20.53 26.58
C LEU A 644 -25.41 21.40 27.72
N GLU A 645 -26.24 22.23 28.37
CA GLU A 645 -25.86 22.95 29.59
C GLU A 645 -25.73 22.00 30.79
N GLU A 646 -25.08 22.47 31.86
CA GLU A 646 -24.82 21.67 33.06
C GLU A 646 -26.14 21.16 33.68
N GLY A 647 -26.28 19.83 33.77
CA GLY A 647 -27.51 19.16 34.23
C GLY A 647 -28.61 18.99 33.17
N GLY A 648 -28.29 19.23 31.90
CA GLY A 648 -29.16 18.97 30.76
C GLY A 648 -29.10 17.51 30.29
N GLN A 649 -30.19 17.04 29.67
CA GLN A 649 -30.33 15.64 29.23
C GLN A 649 -29.23 15.19 28.24
N LEU A 650 -28.75 16.09 27.37
CA LEU A 650 -27.68 15.76 26.41
C LEU A 650 -26.30 15.80 27.08
N ALA A 651 -26.09 16.71 28.04
CA ALA A 651 -24.85 16.78 28.79
C ALA A 651 -24.61 15.51 29.63
N ASP A 652 -25.68 14.95 30.20
CA ASP A 652 -25.62 13.69 30.95
C ASP A 652 -25.25 12.48 30.08
N GLU A 653 -25.65 12.48 28.81
CA GLU A 653 -25.39 11.37 27.88
C GLU A 653 -24.05 11.47 27.14
N GLU A 654 -23.66 12.67 26.69
CA GLU A 654 -22.41 12.90 25.94
C GLU A 654 -21.19 13.01 26.87
N GLY A 655 -21.42 13.25 28.17
CA GLY A 655 -20.37 13.54 29.14
C GLY A 655 -19.75 14.92 28.96
N GLU A 656 -18.81 15.28 29.85
CA GLU A 656 -18.27 16.65 29.92
C GLU A 656 -17.51 17.07 28.65
N GLU A 657 -16.72 16.16 28.06
CA GLU A 657 -15.97 16.44 26.83
C GLU A 657 -16.88 16.51 25.59
N GLY A 658 -17.82 15.56 25.46
CA GLY A 658 -18.79 15.54 24.37
C GLY A 658 -19.69 16.78 24.39
N ALA A 659 -20.15 17.19 25.57
CA ALA A 659 -20.95 18.41 25.72
C ALA A 659 -20.19 19.67 25.30
N LYS A 660 -18.89 19.77 25.65
CA LYS A 660 -18.03 20.89 25.21
C LYS A 660 -17.83 20.92 23.71
N MET A 661 -17.59 19.75 23.08
CA MET A 661 -17.47 19.64 21.62
C MET A 661 -18.78 20.02 20.93
N GLY A 662 -19.91 19.51 21.40
CA GLY A 662 -21.24 19.83 20.88
C GLY A 662 -21.56 21.32 20.96
N LEU A 663 -21.23 21.97 22.09
CA LEU A 663 -21.39 23.42 22.22
C LEU A 663 -20.51 24.22 21.26
N ALA A 664 -19.30 23.73 20.93
CA ALA A 664 -18.43 24.36 19.94
C ALA A 664 -19.00 24.22 18.52
N GLU A 665 -19.51 23.04 18.17
CA GLU A 665 -20.19 22.78 16.89
C GLU A 665 -21.43 23.64 16.70
N LEU A 666 -22.26 23.78 17.74
CA LEU A 666 -23.44 24.66 17.71
C LEU A 666 -23.06 26.13 17.53
N ARG A 667 -21.98 26.60 18.18
CA ARG A 667 -21.47 27.98 17.99
C ARG A 667 -21.02 28.22 16.55
N LEU A 668 -20.35 27.24 15.93
CA LEU A 668 -19.95 27.33 14.53
C LEU A 668 -21.18 27.46 13.63
N LEU A 669 -22.20 26.62 13.85
CA LEU A 669 -23.44 26.67 13.08
C LEU A 669 -24.19 27.99 13.26
N GLU A 670 -24.26 28.53 14.48
CA GLU A 670 -24.89 29.83 14.75
C GLU A 670 -24.23 30.99 14.03
N ASP A 671 -22.90 31.01 13.99
CA ASP A 671 -22.15 32.04 13.27
C ASP A 671 -22.47 31.98 11.77
N VAL A 672 -22.47 30.77 11.19
CA VAL A 672 -22.83 30.57 9.79
C VAL A 672 -24.28 30.97 9.52
N LEU A 673 -25.24 30.55 10.35
CA LEU A 673 -26.64 30.95 10.24
C LEU A 673 -26.81 32.48 10.32
N GLY A 674 -26.14 33.13 11.26
CA GLY A 674 -26.18 34.59 11.41
C GLY A 674 -25.60 35.33 10.20
N ARG A 675 -24.62 34.76 9.50
CA ARG A 675 -24.10 35.31 8.23
C ARG A 675 -25.11 35.14 7.09
N VAL A 676 -25.74 33.97 6.99
CA VAL A 676 -26.77 33.68 5.99
C VAL A 676 -27.98 34.59 6.17
N GLU A 677 -28.52 34.73 7.38
CA GLU A 677 -29.66 35.61 7.66
C GLU A 677 -29.40 37.07 7.28
N LYS A 678 -28.20 37.59 7.58
CA LYS A 678 -27.79 38.93 7.13
C LYS A 678 -27.74 39.05 5.61
N GLY A 679 -27.30 37.99 4.93
CA GLY A 679 -27.32 37.89 3.47
C GLY A 679 -28.75 37.90 2.91
N VAL A 680 -29.66 37.15 3.53
CA VAL A 680 -31.09 37.11 3.17
C VAL A 680 -31.76 38.47 3.40
N GLU A 681 -31.46 39.14 4.51
CA GLU A 681 -31.95 40.51 4.74
C GLU A 681 -31.46 41.49 3.67
N ALA A 682 -30.23 41.33 3.18
CA ALA A 682 -29.69 42.14 2.10
C ALA A 682 -30.38 41.81 0.77
N LEU A 683 -30.59 40.52 0.48
CA LEU A 683 -31.29 40.05 -0.71
C LEU A 683 -32.72 40.60 -0.79
N ASN A 684 -33.44 40.61 0.33
CA ASN A 684 -34.83 41.11 0.41
C ASN A 684 -34.95 42.64 0.29
N ARG A 685 -33.83 43.38 0.34
CA ARG A 685 -33.79 44.84 0.16
C ARG A 685 -33.39 45.25 -1.26
N GLU A 686 -32.83 44.33 -2.04
CA GLU A 686 -32.54 44.50 -3.47
C GLU A 686 -33.80 44.28 -4.31
#